data_AF-A0A3R6WNN6-F1
#
_entry.id   AF-A0A3R6WNN6-F1
#
_cell.length_a   1.000
_cell.length_b   1.000
_cell.length_c   1.000
_cell.angle_alpha   90.00
_cell.angle_beta   90.00
_cell.angle_gamma   90.00
#
_symmetry.space_group_name_H-M   'P 1'
#
loop_
_entity.id
_entity.type
_entity.pdbx_description
1 polymer ?
#
loop_
_entity_poly.entity_id
_entity_poly.type
_entity_poly.pdbx_seq_one_letter_code
_entity_poly.pdbx_strand_id
1 'polypeptide(L)'
;MATIKGIKNRLAAAGRALGGDYTSEKNGSKPKDKLKASQRVNAAQRAMSGDYALRDGKKPVVKVEPAEIRMNKVFTTKEKAEPEIKVFEKQESARQREEERVEWRKKAVRRDSDKTVGCIHPDYCCGCGACYSVCPVNAISMKYDSEGFLAPVVDRSKCTNCGLCRKICPSINLEYKNTVEPACYAAYADDEIRAKSSSGGIFTLLAEYAFEQGGAVCGAGYTDDFKVEHFIIESPDDLDKLRKSKYVQADASKVYADVKKILKEGRVVVFCGCGCQVAGLYATLKNVDISNLYTIDLMCHGGPSPKLFDDYLNKYHGKDQGKVADVGFRDKDYFGWSTEMTVKYTDGTVYHRTRTQDPYYRAFLPCISTRKFCGHCAYAKLPRTGDITLADFWGIQKYNRDYTDGKGTSIVSVNSPQGEKIYAAIADKLLLNKEIPCDDVLKTGQPFDHCFKNHPARQRYFEQIKNGSSMEKAYDYAIKDKYDVGIYGVWFGANYGSVATYYALHEIIRSFGLSVLMIDMPAAKTGAGKPDTHARRFAKAHYHESKRYTLKDMRELNSKVDTFIMGSDQVWNRGISRGFGFSFYFDFVEPDKKKIAFSASFGHDRDFCNVQDRETISEYMRQFDGISIRETSGVEICKDVYGIDAVRVLDPVFVADRKVFDSLADKAKKKHDGKYMLAYILDPTPEKRAAVVEVSEKLGLEVVVLLDGRPKDPVKNRQIMDMDDKIVDDITVEDWLNYFRNADFVLTDSCHGISFSLVFETNFIGLANSARGMTRFESLVDVFQVRDHYVQDAADILGNDELLKPVDYDNVNKILMSERERSLAWLKEVLFRPKEFEGYRAYPIIDKRLAEDKED
;
A
#
# COMPACT_ATOMS: atom_id res chain seq x y z
N MET A 1 -9.30 -71.01 -19.88
CA MET A 1 -9.67 -69.90 -20.81
C MET A 1 -10.74 -68.95 -20.26
N ALA A 2 -11.71 -69.41 -19.43
CA ALA A 2 -12.77 -68.56 -18.88
C ALA A 2 -12.26 -67.34 -18.04
N THR A 3 -11.10 -67.48 -17.40
CA THR A 3 -10.57 -66.51 -16.44
C THR A 3 -9.88 -65.28 -17.07
N ILE A 4 -9.14 -65.46 -18.18
CA ILE A 4 -8.50 -64.35 -18.92
C ILE A 4 -9.56 -63.49 -19.63
N LYS A 5 -10.63 -64.12 -20.12
CA LYS A 5 -11.76 -63.43 -20.76
C LYS A 5 -12.50 -62.52 -19.78
N GLY A 6 -12.66 -62.96 -18.52
CA GLY A 6 -13.28 -62.17 -17.45
C GLY A 6 -12.50 -60.90 -17.10
N ILE A 7 -11.16 -61.01 -17.00
CA ILE A 7 -10.26 -59.86 -16.73
C ILE A 7 -10.33 -58.84 -17.87
N LYS A 8 -10.23 -59.30 -19.13
CA LYS A 8 -10.35 -58.42 -20.31
C LYS A 8 -11.69 -57.68 -20.37
N ASN A 9 -12.79 -58.36 -20.01
CA ASN A 9 -14.12 -57.76 -20.03
C ASN A 9 -14.30 -56.65 -18.97
N ARG A 10 -13.73 -56.82 -17.78
CA ARG A 10 -13.78 -55.80 -16.71
C ARG A 10 -12.90 -54.60 -17.02
N LEU A 11 -11.68 -54.81 -17.53
CA LEU A 11 -10.82 -53.72 -17.99
C LEU A 11 -11.47 -52.92 -19.12
N ALA A 12 -12.14 -53.62 -20.06
CA ALA A 12 -12.91 -52.96 -21.11
C ALA A 12 -14.14 -52.20 -20.56
N ALA A 13 -14.80 -52.71 -19.50
CA ALA A 13 -15.91 -52.02 -18.84
C ALA A 13 -15.45 -50.76 -18.10
N ALA A 14 -14.32 -50.83 -17.38
CA ALA A 14 -13.70 -49.68 -16.73
C ALA A 14 -13.22 -48.63 -17.75
N GLY A 15 -12.60 -49.04 -18.85
CA GLY A 15 -12.22 -48.16 -19.96
C GLY A 15 -13.43 -47.44 -20.59
N ARG A 16 -14.54 -48.17 -20.83
CA ARG A 16 -15.80 -47.58 -21.31
C ARG A 16 -16.41 -46.57 -20.34
N ALA A 17 -16.34 -46.81 -19.02
CA ALA A 17 -16.84 -45.87 -18.01
C ALA A 17 -16.03 -44.55 -17.96
N LEU A 18 -14.71 -44.65 -18.18
CA LEU A 18 -13.81 -43.50 -18.21
C LEU A 18 -13.78 -42.79 -19.57
N GLY A 19 -14.22 -43.44 -20.65
CA GLY A 19 -14.19 -42.91 -22.01
C GLY A 19 -12.80 -42.95 -22.68
N GLY A 20 -11.86 -43.75 -22.15
CA GLY A 20 -10.50 -43.91 -22.67
C GLY A 20 -10.26 -45.27 -23.34
N ASP A 21 -9.25 -45.34 -24.23
CA ASP A 21 -8.81 -46.59 -24.86
C ASP A 21 -8.06 -47.50 -23.87
N TYR A 22 -8.40 -48.78 -23.87
CA TYR A 22 -7.71 -49.82 -23.10
C TYR A 22 -6.44 -50.25 -23.84
N THR A 23 -5.28 -50.14 -23.19
CA THR A 23 -3.98 -50.58 -23.74
C THR A 23 -3.81 -52.09 -23.59
N SER A 24 -4.54 -52.87 -24.39
CA SER A 24 -4.09 -54.17 -24.88
C SER A 24 -4.64 -54.35 -26.30
N GLU A 25 -3.79 -54.80 -27.21
CA GLU A 25 -4.04 -54.84 -28.66
C GLU A 25 -5.45 -55.26 -29.08
N LYS A 26 -5.99 -54.48 -30.04
CA LYS A 26 -7.22 -54.66 -30.85
C LYS A 26 -8.58 -54.65 -30.12
N ASN A 27 -9.26 -53.50 -30.17
CA ASN A 27 -10.38 -53.20 -31.09
C ASN A 27 -11.15 -51.95 -30.62
N GLY A 28 -11.52 -51.11 -31.59
CA GLY A 28 -12.12 -49.80 -31.37
C GLY A 28 -13.61 -49.81 -31.04
N SER A 29 -14.03 -48.84 -30.24
CA SER A 29 -15.24 -48.01 -30.40
C SER A 29 -15.34 -47.01 -29.24
N LYS A 30 -15.66 -45.75 -29.57
CA LYS A 30 -15.76 -44.63 -28.61
C LYS A 30 -17.17 -44.56 -27.98
N PRO A 31 -17.30 -44.32 -26.66
CA PRO A 31 -18.58 -43.92 -26.06
C PRO A 31 -18.72 -42.39 -25.95
N LYS A 32 -19.93 -41.90 -26.27
CA LYS A 32 -20.43 -40.55 -25.98
C LYS A 32 -21.01 -40.51 -24.54
N ASP A 33 -20.79 -39.37 -23.88
CA ASP A 33 -21.64 -38.67 -22.87
C ASP A 33 -21.00 -38.23 -21.56
N LYS A 34 -21.46 -37.04 -21.14
CA LYS A 34 -20.92 -36.11 -20.15
C LYS A 34 -21.26 -36.51 -18.71
N LEU A 35 -20.42 -37.33 -18.09
CA LEU A 35 -20.35 -37.49 -16.63
C LEU A 35 -19.27 -36.56 -16.04
N LYS A 36 -19.49 -36.01 -14.83
CA LYS A 36 -18.43 -35.28 -14.09
C LYS A 36 -17.29 -36.25 -13.74
N ALA A 37 -16.04 -35.76 -13.73
CA ALA A 37 -14.84 -36.60 -13.58
C ALA A 37 -14.88 -37.56 -12.37
N SER A 38 -15.35 -37.10 -11.21
CA SER A 38 -15.46 -37.91 -9.99
C SER A 38 -16.42 -39.10 -10.11
N GLN A 39 -17.50 -38.96 -10.88
CA GLN A 39 -18.49 -40.02 -11.07
C GLN A 39 -17.97 -41.12 -12.00
N ARG A 40 -17.14 -40.76 -13.00
CA ARG A 40 -16.50 -41.72 -13.91
C ARG A 40 -15.47 -42.58 -13.19
N VAL A 41 -14.68 -41.96 -12.30
CA VAL A 41 -13.69 -42.66 -11.45
C VAL A 41 -14.38 -43.67 -10.54
N ASN A 42 -15.45 -43.27 -9.86
CA ASN A 42 -16.21 -44.18 -8.99
C ASN A 42 -16.86 -45.34 -9.76
N ALA A 43 -17.39 -45.09 -10.96
CA ALA A 43 -17.95 -46.14 -11.82
C ALA A 43 -16.87 -47.13 -12.30
N ALA A 44 -15.69 -46.63 -12.66
CA ALA A 44 -14.55 -47.45 -13.04
C ALA A 44 -14.02 -48.30 -11.87
N GLN A 45 -13.92 -47.71 -10.67
CA GLN A 45 -13.53 -48.44 -9.45
C GLN A 45 -14.53 -49.56 -9.12
N ARG A 46 -15.84 -49.30 -9.23
CA ARG A 46 -16.88 -50.33 -9.04
C ARG A 46 -16.80 -51.45 -10.08
N ALA A 47 -16.45 -51.15 -11.33
CA ALA A 47 -16.24 -52.18 -12.35
C ALA A 47 -15.03 -53.09 -12.06
N MET A 48 -14.08 -52.60 -11.25
CA MET A 48 -12.83 -53.27 -10.90
C MET A 48 -12.86 -54.00 -9.55
N SER A 49 -13.69 -53.61 -8.58
CA SER A 49 -13.69 -54.07 -7.19
C SER A 49 -14.28 -55.47 -6.92
N GLY A 50 -14.29 -56.38 -7.90
CA GLY A 50 -14.82 -57.72 -7.71
C GLY A 50 -13.73 -58.73 -7.33
N ASP A 51 -13.61 -59.06 -6.04
CA ASP A 51 -12.59 -59.96 -5.49
C ASP A 51 -12.76 -61.43 -5.91
N TYR A 52 -11.70 -62.06 -6.43
CA TYR A 52 -11.52 -63.53 -6.40
C TYR A 52 -10.03 -63.91 -6.34
N ALA A 53 -9.69 -64.84 -5.44
CA ALA A 53 -8.41 -65.54 -5.43
C ALA A 53 -8.49 -66.79 -6.34
N LEU A 54 -7.48 -67.02 -7.18
CA LEU A 54 -7.39 -68.24 -7.99
C LEU A 54 -6.65 -69.34 -7.24
N ARG A 55 -7.23 -70.54 -7.22
CA ARG A 55 -6.55 -71.81 -6.93
C ARG A 55 -6.55 -72.65 -8.20
N ASP A 56 -5.38 -72.93 -8.76
CA ASP A 56 -5.10 -74.21 -9.40
C ASP A 56 -3.58 -74.46 -9.41
N GLY A 57 -3.18 -75.72 -9.22
CA GLY A 57 -1.86 -76.14 -8.79
C GLY A 57 -0.69 -75.83 -9.73
N LYS A 58 0.44 -75.45 -9.12
CA LYS A 58 1.82 -75.46 -9.64
C LYS A 58 2.34 -74.31 -10.53
N LYS A 59 1.82 -73.08 -10.46
CA LYS A 59 2.55 -71.85 -10.88
C LYS A 59 2.32 -70.68 -9.90
N PRO A 60 3.29 -69.75 -9.72
CA PRO A 60 3.10 -68.60 -8.84
C PRO A 60 1.96 -67.70 -9.36
N VAL A 61 1.21 -67.13 -8.41
CA VAL A 61 0.09 -66.22 -8.62
C VAL A 61 0.57 -64.96 -9.35
N VAL A 62 -0.03 -64.60 -10.49
CA VAL A 62 0.07 -63.24 -11.04
C VAL A 62 -1.25 -62.53 -10.80
N LYS A 63 -1.32 -61.79 -9.69
CA LYS A 63 -2.39 -60.83 -9.42
C LYS A 63 -2.24 -59.69 -10.43
N VAL A 64 -3.16 -59.53 -11.38
CA VAL A 64 -3.19 -58.35 -12.25
C VAL A 64 -4.42 -57.53 -11.90
N GLU A 65 -4.41 -56.96 -10.70
CA GLU A 65 -5.20 -55.75 -10.44
C GLU A 65 -4.53 -54.61 -11.22
N PRO A 66 -5.28 -53.73 -11.91
CA PRO A 66 -4.67 -52.50 -12.38
C PRO A 66 -4.14 -51.75 -11.18
N ALA A 67 -2.83 -51.54 -11.18
CA ALA A 67 -2.15 -50.91 -10.07
C ALA A 67 -2.60 -49.44 -9.88
N GLU A 68 -3.12 -48.79 -10.92
CA GLU A 68 -3.50 -47.38 -10.88
C GLU A 68 -4.58 -47.00 -11.92
N ILE A 69 -5.57 -46.18 -11.50
CA ILE A 69 -6.53 -45.49 -12.39
C ILE A 69 -6.23 -43.99 -12.29
N ARG A 70 -5.72 -43.40 -13.38
CA ARG A 70 -5.43 -41.97 -13.49
C ARG A 70 -5.77 -41.46 -14.88
N MET A 71 -6.11 -40.17 -14.99
CA MET A 71 -6.33 -39.50 -16.28
C MET A 71 -7.39 -40.15 -17.19
N ASN A 72 -8.45 -40.75 -16.60
CA ASN A 72 -9.44 -41.53 -17.34
C ASN A 72 -8.86 -42.73 -18.12
N LYS A 73 -7.70 -43.26 -17.70
CA LYS A 73 -7.09 -44.51 -18.18
C LYS A 73 -6.92 -45.52 -17.05
N VAL A 74 -6.81 -46.80 -17.42
CA VAL A 74 -6.62 -47.92 -16.48
C VAL A 74 -5.26 -48.56 -16.78
N PHE A 75 -4.35 -48.56 -15.80
CA PHE A 75 -2.99 -49.08 -15.97
C PHE A 75 -2.81 -50.42 -15.26
N THR A 76 -2.24 -51.40 -15.96
CA THR A 76 -2.10 -52.77 -15.44
C THR A 76 -0.91 -52.98 -14.50
N THR A 77 0.08 -52.07 -14.51
CA THR A 77 1.21 -52.02 -13.57
C THR A 77 1.63 -50.56 -13.33
N LYS A 78 2.26 -50.27 -12.18
CA LYS A 78 2.82 -48.92 -11.90
C LYS A 78 3.88 -48.51 -12.92
N GLU A 79 4.75 -49.43 -13.30
CA GLU A 79 5.80 -49.24 -14.31
C GLU A 79 5.27 -48.78 -15.68
N LYS A 80 4.04 -49.18 -16.05
CA LYS A 80 3.37 -48.73 -17.28
C LYS A 80 2.59 -47.42 -17.09
N ALA A 81 2.14 -47.14 -15.86
CA ALA A 81 1.41 -45.94 -15.52
C ALA A 81 2.34 -44.72 -15.43
N GLU A 82 3.48 -44.87 -14.76
CA GLU A 82 4.41 -43.78 -14.44
C GLU A 82 4.86 -42.95 -15.65
N PRO A 83 5.27 -43.53 -16.80
CA PRO A 83 5.70 -42.74 -17.95
C PRO A 83 4.55 -41.92 -18.56
N GLU A 84 3.35 -42.50 -18.69
CA GLU A 84 2.19 -41.80 -19.26
C GLU A 84 1.64 -40.73 -18.31
N ILE A 85 1.64 -41.01 -17.00
CA ILE A 85 1.27 -40.06 -15.95
C ILE A 85 2.21 -38.86 -15.97
N LYS A 86 3.53 -39.09 -16.00
CA LYS A 86 4.53 -38.01 -16.09
C LYS A 86 4.35 -37.15 -17.34
N VAL A 87 4.03 -37.75 -18.49
CA VAL A 87 3.77 -37.01 -19.73
C VAL A 87 2.54 -36.11 -19.60
N PHE A 88 1.44 -36.61 -19.03
CA PHE A 88 0.23 -35.82 -18.84
C PHE A 88 0.36 -34.76 -17.74
N GLU A 89 0.96 -35.09 -16.60
CA GLU A 89 1.24 -34.10 -15.55
C GLU A 89 2.11 -32.97 -16.11
N LYS A 90 3.07 -33.28 -16.99
CA LYS A 90 3.85 -32.28 -17.71
C LYS A 90 3.00 -31.45 -18.69
N GLN A 91 2.09 -32.06 -19.45
CA GLN A 91 1.18 -31.34 -20.37
C GLN A 91 0.18 -30.45 -19.62
N GLU A 92 -0.42 -30.96 -18.55
CA GLU A 92 -1.36 -30.24 -17.71
C GLU A 92 -0.68 -29.09 -16.96
N SER A 93 0.53 -29.32 -16.44
CA SER A 93 1.35 -28.26 -15.84
C SER A 93 1.72 -27.18 -16.87
N ALA A 94 2.04 -27.56 -18.11
CA ALA A 94 2.29 -26.59 -19.18
C ALA A 94 1.04 -25.77 -19.52
N ARG A 95 -0.15 -26.40 -19.57
CA ARG A 95 -1.44 -25.74 -19.79
C ARG A 95 -1.75 -24.73 -18.68
N GLN A 96 -1.64 -25.14 -17.42
CA GLN A 96 -1.85 -24.27 -16.26
C GLN A 96 -0.92 -23.05 -16.28
N ARG A 97 0.34 -23.23 -16.67
CA ARG A 97 1.29 -22.11 -16.82
C ARG A 97 0.92 -21.15 -17.94
N GLU A 98 0.37 -21.62 -19.04
CA GLU A 98 -0.14 -20.72 -20.08
C GLU A 98 -1.29 -19.86 -19.53
N GLU A 99 -2.23 -20.47 -18.81
CA GLU A 99 -3.33 -19.75 -18.17
C GLU A 99 -2.82 -18.72 -17.15
N GLU A 100 -1.85 -19.09 -16.32
CA GLU A 100 -1.19 -18.18 -15.38
C GLU A 100 -0.51 -17.01 -16.10
N ARG A 101 0.16 -17.24 -17.23
CA ARG A 101 0.82 -16.18 -18.01
C ARG A 101 -0.18 -15.21 -18.61
N VAL A 102 -1.29 -15.72 -19.14
CA VAL A 102 -2.38 -14.89 -19.67
C VAL A 102 -2.98 -14.03 -18.56
N GLU A 103 -3.27 -14.63 -17.40
CA GLU A 103 -3.87 -13.92 -16.27
C GLU A 103 -2.90 -12.91 -15.64
N TRP A 104 -1.62 -13.27 -15.54
CA TRP A 104 -0.56 -12.35 -15.13
C TRP A 104 -0.49 -11.12 -16.04
N ARG A 105 -0.48 -11.33 -17.36
CA ARG A 105 -0.35 -10.25 -18.34
C ARG A 105 -1.50 -9.25 -18.24
N LYS A 106 -2.74 -9.70 -18.00
CA LYS A 106 -3.90 -8.82 -17.79
C LYS A 106 -3.70 -7.88 -16.59
N LYS A 107 -3.05 -8.36 -15.52
CA LYS A 107 -2.78 -7.55 -14.32
C LYS A 107 -1.56 -6.65 -14.51
N ALA A 108 -0.53 -7.15 -15.19
CA ALA A 108 0.73 -6.44 -15.38
C ALA A 108 0.63 -5.26 -16.36
N VAL A 109 -0.29 -5.30 -17.33
CA VAL A 109 -0.44 -4.26 -18.37
C VAL A 109 -1.72 -3.45 -18.13
N ARG A 110 -1.57 -2.15 -17.83
CA ARG A 110 -2.70 -1.23 -17.55
C ARG A 110 -3.11 -0.34 -18.71
N ARG A 111 -2.23 -0.12 -19.69
CA ARG A 111 -2.45 0.77 -20.85
C ARG A 111 -1.91 0.09 -22.10
N ASP A 112 -2.69 -0.81 -22.68
CA ASP A 112 -2.22 -1.65 -23.79
C ASP A 112 -1.89 -0.84 -25.07
N SER A 113 -2.42 0.39 -25.19
CA SER A 113 -2.11 1.33 -26.26
C SER A 113 -0.71 1.95 -26.17
N ASP A 114 -0.09 2.01 -24.99
CA ASP A 114 1.28 2.51 -24.83
C ASP A 114 2.28 1.46 -25.33
N LYS A 115 3.06 1.77 -26.37
CA LYS A 115 4.06 0.83 -26.92
C LYS A 115 5.32 0.77 -26.08
N THR A 116 5.47 1.60 -25.05
CA THR A 116 6.65 1.63 -24.19
C THR A 116 6.44 0.82 -22.90
N VAL A 117 7.49 0.70 -22.08
CA VAL A 117 7.40 0.13 -20.73
C VAL A 117 6.44 0.90 -19.80
N GLY A 118 6.03 2.12 -20.18
CA GLY A 118 5.00 2.89 -19.48
C GLY A 118 3.61 2.24 -19.43
N CYS A 119 3.39 1.17 -20.22
CA CYS A 119 2.17 0.36 -20.19
C CYS A 119 2.06 -0.51 -18.91
N ILE A 120 3.16 -0.73 -18.19
CA ILE A 120 3.22 -1.64 -17.04
C ILE A 120 2.59 -0.98 -15.81
N HIS A 121 1.83 -1.79 -15.07
CA HIS A 121 1.34 -1.41 -13.75
C HIS A 121 2.52 -1.39 -12.75
N PRO A 122 2.72 -0.32 -11.96
CA PRO A 122 3.88 -0.19 -11.07
C PRO A 122 4.11 -1.41 -10.16
N ASP A 123 3.04 -1.95 -9.58
CA ASP A 123 3.08 -3.14 -8.71
C ASP A 123 3.58 -4.42 -9.42
N TYR A 124 3.57 -4.46 -10.76
CA TYR A 124 4.02 -5.59 -11.57
C TYR A 124 5.37 -5.32 -12.27
N CYS A 125 6.00 -4.18 -12.01
CA CYS A 125 7.37 -3.91 -12.43
C CYS A 125 8.37 -4.42 -11.38
N CYS A 126 9.21 -5.39 -11.75
CA CYS A 126 10.27 -5.90 -10.87
C CYS A 126 11.48 -4.95 -10.75
N GLY A 127 11.56 -3.91 -11.59
CA GLY A 127 12.68 -2.97 -11.60
C GLY A 127 14.01 -3.57 -12.07
N CYS A 128 13.99 -4.61 -12.92
CA CYS A 128 15.22 -5.27 -13.39
C CYS A 128 16.13 -4.39 -14.27
N GLY A 129 15.60 -3.33 -14.91
CA GLY A 129 16.40 -2.45 -15.76
C GLY A 129 16.63 -2.93 -17.19
N ALA A 130 16.07 -4.07 -17.62
CA ALA A 130 16.23 -4.56 -19.00
C ALA A 130 15.73 -3.55 -20.06
N CYS A 131 14.66 -2.83 -19.74
CA CYS A 131 14.13 -1.77 -20.61
C CYS A 131 15.07 -0.56 -20.77
N TYR A 132 15.84 -0.23 -19.72
CA TYR A 132 16.88 0.79 -19.76
C TYR A 132 18.00 0.33 -20.70
N SER A 133 18.56 -0.86 -20.45
CA SER A 133 19.69 -1.41 -21.20
C SER A 133 19.43 -1.55 -22.71
N VAL A 134 18.20 -1.92 -23.08
CA VAL A 134 17.85 -2.17 -24.49
C VAL A 134 17.48 -0.91 -25.28
N CYS A 135 17.31 0.24 -24.63
CA CYS A 135 16.78 1.43 -25.29
C CYS A 135 17.83 2.03 -26.26
N PRO A 136 17.60 2.04 -27.59
CA PRO A 136 18.63 2.45 -28.55
C PRO A 136 18.89 3.96 -28.56
N VAL A 137 17.98 4.75 -28.00
CA VAL A 137 18.03 6.22 -27.98
C VAL A 137 18.13 6.80 -26.57
N ASN A 138 18.44 5.94 -25.57
CA ASN A 138 18.60 6.35 -24.17
C ASN A 138 17.43 7.19 -23.63
N ALA A 139 16.20 6.85 -24.05
CA ALA A 139 14.97 7.54 -23.65
C ALA A 139 14.39 7.02 -22.33
N ILE A 140 15.06 6.10 -21.64
CA ILE A 140 14.59 5.50 -20.38
C ILE A 140 15.64 5.77 -19.31
N SER A 141 15.18 6.19 -18.13
CA SER A 141 16.00 6.33 -16.92
C SER A 141 15.39 5.52 -15.78
N MET A 142 16.21 4.99 -14.87
CA MET A 142 15.74 4.34 -13.64
C MET A 142 15.72 5.38 -12.52
N LYS A 143 14.55 5.69 -11.97
CA LYS A 143 14.38 6.69 -10.89
C LYS A 143 13.62 6.10 -9.72
N TYR A 144 13.85 6.59 -8.51
CA TYR A 144 13.06 6.20 -7.35
C TYR A 144 11.61 6.63 -7.51
N ASP A 145 10.68 5.71 -7.24
CA ASP A 145 9.27 6.02 -7.04
C ASP A 145 9.01 6.60 -5.64
N SER A 146 7.74 6.86 -5.33
CA SER A 146 7.35 7.45 -4.03
C SER A 146 7.65 6.57 -2.81
N GLU A 147 7.94 5.28 -3.00
CA GLU A 147 8.31 4.33 -1.96
C GLU A 147 9.82 4.00 -2.00
N GLY A 148 10.58 4.67 -2.87
CA GLY A 148 12.03 4.57 -2.93
C GLY A 148 12.57 3.44 -3.80
N PHE A 149 11.75 2.83 -4.65
CA PHE A 149 12.15 1.75 -5.55
C PHE A 149 12.52 2.26 -6.94
N LEU A 150 13.56 1.70 -7.57
CA LEU A 150 13.90 2.05 -8.95
C LEU A 150 12.81 1.61 -9.94
N ALA A 151 12.25 2.55 -10.68
CA ALA A 151 11.25 2.34 -11.71
C ALA A 151 11.65 3.03 -13.02
N PRO A 152 11.30 2.46 -14.19
CA PRO A 152 11.64 3.07 -15.46
C PRO A 152 10.76 4.30 -15.74
N VAL A 153 11.39 5.41 -16.07
CA VAL A 153 10.75 6.66 -16.52
C VAL A 153 11.13 6.89 -17.98
N VAL A 154 10.10 7.00 -18.84
CA VAL A 154 10.25 7.22 -20.28
C VAL A 154 10.23 8.72 -20.58
N ASP A 155 11.32 9.23 -21.13
CA ASP A 155 11.39 10.55 -21.74
C ASP A 155 10.70 10.52 -23.11
N ARG A 156 9.51 11.11 -23.19
CA ARG A 156 8.70 11.11 -24.41
C ARG A 156 9.27 12.00 -25.51
N SER A 157 10.12 12.97 -25.19
CA SER A 157 10.77 13.82 -26.18
C SER A 157 11.85 13.08 -26.97
N LYS A 158 12.51 12.09 -26.34
CA LYS A 158 13.55 11.25 -26.96
C LYS A 158 13.01 9.96 -27.55
N CYS A 159 11.86 9.47 -27.04
CA CYS A 159 11.35 8.15 -27.39
C CYS A 159 10.84 8.09 -28.83
N THR A 160 11.42 7.21 -29.65
CA THR A 160 10.96 6.94 -31.03
C THR A 160 9.75 6.02 -31.14
N ASN A 161 9.16 5.63 -30.00
CA ASN A 161 8.01 4.72 -29.92
C ASN A 161 8.22 3.34 -30.60
N CYS A 162 9.47 2.86 -30.66
CA CYS A 162 9.87 1.63 -31.36
C CYS A 162 9.33 0.32 -30.77
N GLY A 163 8.81 0.32 -29.53
CA GLY A 163 8.20 -0.84 -28.90
C GLY A 163 9.14 -1.85 -28.24
N LEU A 164 10.46 -1.68 -28.38
CA LEU A 164 11.45 -2.68 -27.95
C LEU A 164 11.43 -2.96 -26.44
N CYS A 165 11.36 -1.91 -25.62
CA CYS A 165 11.32 -2.03 -24.16
C CYS A 165 10.10 -2.81 -23.65
N ARG A 166 8.94 -2.68 -24.32
CA ARG A 166 7.74 -3.46 -24.02
C ARG A 166 7.89 -4.91 -24.48
N LYS A 167 8.40 -5.11 -25.71
CA LYS A 167 8.57 -6.44 -26.32
C LYS A 167 9.49 -7.36 -25.52
N ILE A 168 10.53 -6.82 -24.89
CA ILE A 168 11.48 -7.61 -24.11
C ILE A 168 11.14 -7.65 -22.61
N CYS A 169 10.17 -6.87 -22.14
CA CYS A 169 9.94 -6.77 -20.70
C CYS A 169 9.59 -8.15 -20.11
N PRO A 170 10.36 -8.64 -19.12
CA PRO A 170 10.14 -9.96 -18.56
C PRO A 170 8.84 -10.03 -17.75
N SER A 171 8.35 -8.89 -17.20
CA SER A 171 7.01 -8.81 -16.59
C SER A 171 5.85 -8.95 -17.58
N ILE A 172 6.08 -8.80 -18.89
CA ILE A 172 5.04 -8.96 -19.92
C ILE A 172 5.17 -10.32 -20.61
N ASN A 173 6.42 -10.75 -20.84
CA ASN A 173 6.75 -11.96 -21.57
C ASN A 173 7.45 -12.94 -20.63
N LEU A 174 6.66 -13.53 -19.73
CA LEU A 174 7.15 -14.53 -18.78
C LEU A 174 7.64 -15.78 -19.54
N GLU A 175 8.91 -16.12 -19.35
CA GLU A 175 9.55 -17.31 -19.90
C GLU A 175 10.03 -18.21 -18.76
N TYR A 176 9.66 -19.49 -18.81
CA TYR A 176 10.00 -20.51 -17.81
C TYR A 176 10.72 -21.66 -18.54
N LYS A 177 12.05 -21.58 -18.63
CA LYS A 177 12.86 -22.49 -19.48
C LYS A 177 13.34 -23.74 -18.75
N ASN A 178 13.47 -23.67 -17.45
CA ASN A 178 14.14 -24.69 -16.64
C ASN A 178 13.21 -25.79 -16.15
N THR A 179 13.79 -26.82 -15.52
CA THR A 179 13.06 -27.94 -14.93
C THR A 179 12.27 -27.53 -13.70
N VAL A 180 11.18 -28.26 -13.44
CA VAL A 180 10.33 -28.10 -12.25
C VAL A 180 10.64 -29.09 -11.15
N GLU A 181 11.49 -30.07 -11.47
CA GLU A 181 12.04 -31.06 -10.55
C GLU A 181 13.56 -30.91 -10.58
N PRO A 182 14.12 -29.82 -9.99
CA PRO A 182 15.55 -29.63 -9.99
C PRO A 182 16.24 -30.62 -9.04
N ALA A 183 17.44 -31.06 -9.41
CA ALA A 183 18.31 -31.77 -8.49
C ALA A 183 18.75 -30.78 -7.40
N CYS A 184 18.59 -31.16 -6.13
CA CYS A 184 18.88 -30.28 -5.00
C CYS A 184 19.95 -30.90 -4.10
N TYR A 185 20.84 -30.07 -3.58
CA TYR A 185 21.97 -30.50 -2.76
C TYR A 185 22.08 -29.66 -1.49
N ALA A 186 22.44 -30.30 -0.39
CA ALA A 186 23.07 -29.65 0.75
C ALA A 186 24.57 -29.61 0.49
N ALA A 187 25.15 -28.41 0.43
CA ALA A 187 26.55 -28.26 0.07
C ALA A 187 27.28 -27.17 0.85
N TYR A 188 28.57 -27.40 1.09
CA TYR A 188 29.51 -26.39 1.55
C TYR A 188 30.96 -26.68 1.12
N ALA A 189 31.73 -25.61 0.90
CA ALA A 189 33.16 -25.58 0.60
C ALA A 189 34.02 -25.70 1.88
N ASP A 190 35.33 -25.49 1.78
CA ASP A 190 36.21 -25.38 2.96
C ASP A 190 35.87 -24.16 3.84
N ASP A 191 36.40 -24.18 5.06
CA ASP A 191 36.09 -23.19 6.09
C ASP A 191 36.60 -21.78 5.77
N GLU A 192 37.71 -21.62 5.04
CA GLU A 192 38.23 -20.30 4.68
C GLU A 192 37.30 -19.62 3.67
N ILE A 193 36.83 -20.38 2.67
CA ILE A 193 35.82 -19.91 1.71
C ILE A 193 34.50 -19.59 2.44
N ARG A 194 34.06 -20.45 3.37
CA ARG A 194 32.81 -20.25 4.11
C ARG A 194 32.85 -19.04 5.02
N ALA A 195 33.98 -18.74 5.65
CA ALA A 195 34.14 -17.57 6.51
C ALA A 195 33.91 -16.25 5.74
N LYS A 196 34.38 -16.18 4.49
CA LYS A 196 34.17 -15.01 3.62
C LYS A 196 32.80 -14.97 2.93
N SER A 197 32.02 -16.05 3.04
CA SER A 197 30.75 -16.23 2.32
C SER A 197 29.53 -16.09 3.24
N SER A 198 28.34 -15.83 2.67
CA SER A 198 27.10 -15.80 3.46
C SER A 198 26.72 -17.15 4.08
N SER A 199 27.09 -18.24 3.41
CA SER A 199 26.56 -19.58 3.63
C SER A 199 27.63 -20.63 3.31
N GLY A 200 27.32 -21.69 2.57
CA GLY A 200 28.23 -22.78 2.19
C GLY A 200 29.35 -22.43 1.19
N GLY A 201 29.47 -21.19 0.71
CA GLY A 201 30.60 -20.80 -0.15
C GLY A 201 30.51 -21.17 -1.63
N ILE A 202 29.36 -21.67 -2.08
CA ILE A 202 29.17 -22.19 -3.46
C ILE A 202 29.40 -21.11 -4.54
N PHE A 203 28.94 -19.87 -4.31
CA PHE A 203 29.16 -18.77 -5.26
C PHE A 203 30.65 -18.52 -5.54
N THR A 204 31.50 -18.63 -4.51
CA THR A 204 32.96 -18.44 -4.66
C THR A 204 33.53 -19.47 -5.64
N LEU A 205 33.23 -20.75 -5.46
CA LEU A 205 33.76 -21.81 -6.32
C LEU A 205 33.28 -21.64 -7.78
N LEU A 206 32.02 -21.22 -7.98
CA LEU A 206 31.47 -20.94 -9.31
C LEU A 206 32.15 -19.72 -9.96
N ALA A 207 32.49 -18.69 -9.16
CA ALA A 207 33.23 -17.53 -9.62
C ALA A 207 34.67 -17.88 -10.02
N GLU A 208 35.36 -18.67 -9.19
CA GLU A 208 36.71 -19.18 -9.47
C GLU A 208 36.78 -19.98 -10.77
N TYR A 209 35.78 -20.84 -11.02
CA TYR A 209 35.65 -21.52 -12.31
C TYR A 209 35.64 -20.54 -13.49
N ALA A 210 34.92 -19.42 -13.39
CA ALA A 210 34.91 -18.43 -14.48
C ALA A 210 36.29 -17.81 -14.71
N PHE A 211 37.02 -17.47 -13.64
CA PHE A 211 38.37 -16.92 -13.74
C PHE A 211 39.38 -17.92 -14.31
N GLU A 212 39.29 -19.19 -13.91
CA GLU A 212 40.09 -20.29 -14.47
C GLU A 212 39.89 -20.43 -15.98
N GLN A 213 38.71 -20.04 -16.51
CA GLN A 213 38.41 -20.01 -17.94
C GLN A 213 38.72 -18.66 -18.63
N GLY A 214 39.39 -17.71 -17.95
CA GLY A 214 39.64 -16.36 -18.48
C GLY A 214 38.37 -15.51 -18.66
N GLY A 215 37.30 -15.88 -17.96
CA GLY A 215 35.98 -15.28 -18.01
C GLY A 215 35.78 -14.13 -17.01
N ALA A 216 34.52 -13.78 -16.80
CA ALA A 216 34.10 -12.70 -15.92
C ALA A 216 32.95 -13.12 -14.99
N VAL A 217 32.85 -12.49 -13.83
CA VAL A 217 31.80 -12.74 -12.84
C VAL A 217 31.01 -11.46 -12.63
N CYS A 218 29.69 -11.55 -12.73
CA CYS A 218 28.78 -10.45 -12.44
C CYS A 218 27.98 -10.76 -11.17
N GLY A 219 27.87 -9.78 -10.27
CA GLY A 219 27.08 -9.92 -9.04
C GLY A 219 26.87 -8.59 -8.32
N ALA A 220 26.13 -8.60 -7.22
CA ALA A 220 25.81 -7.42 -6.45
C ALA A 220 26.94 -7.01 -5.48
N GLY A 221 27.34 -5.74 -5.54
CA GLY A 221 28.33 -5.12 -4.65
C GLY A 221 27.88 -3.75 -4.18
N TYR A 222 28.63 -3.17 -3.24
CA TYR A 222 28.45 -1.78 -2.86
C TYR A 222 29.23 -0.86 -3.81
N THR A 223 28.64 0.29 -4.13
CA THR A 223 29.37 1.49 -4.56
C THR A 223 30.06 2.13 -3.36
N ASP A 224 30.91 3.13 -3.61
CA ASP A 224 31.61 3.87 -2.55
C ASP A 224 30.63 4.62 -1.61
N ASP A 225 29.42 4.92 -2.08
CA ASP A 225 28.33 5.53 -1.29
C ASP A 225 27.32 4.51 -0.72
N PHE A 226 27.71 3.23 -0.65
CA PHE A 226 26.92 2.11 -0.10
C PHE A 226 25.57 1.83 -0.80
N LYS A 227 25.36 2.32 -2.02
CA LYS A 227 24.30 1.83 -2.90
C LYS A 227 24.67 0.45 -3.42
N VAL A 228 23.65 -0.35 -3.75
CA VAL A 228 23.87 -1.71 -4.27
C VAL A 228 23.63 -1.72 -5.77
N GLU A 229 24.68 -2.06 -6.52
CA GLU A 229 24.64 -2.22 -7.98
C GLU A 229 25.25 -3.57 -8.36
N HIS A 230 24.97 -4.05 -9.56
CA HIS A 230 25.76 -5.15 -10.12
C HIS A 230 27.08 -4.62 -10.68
N PHE A 231 28.16 -5.35 -10.42
CA PHE A 231 29.48 -5.11 -11.00
C PHE A 231 29.92 -6.34 -11.80
N ILE A 232 30.87 -6.15 -12.70
CA ILE A 232 31.60 -7.22 -13.37
C ILE A 232 33.04 -7.17 -12.88
N ILE A 233 33.57 -8.32 -12.49
CA ILE A 233 34.96 -8.51 -12.09
C ILE A 233 35.60 -9.59 -12.96
N GLU A 234 36.90 -9.48 -13.20
CA GLU A 234 37.67 -10.43 -14.02
C GLU A 234 38.89 -11.02 -13.26
N SER A 235 39.06 -10.65 -11.99
CA SER A 235 40.13 -11.14 -11.11
C SER A 235 39.57 -11.76 -9.82
N PRO A 236 40.13 -12.88 -9.34
CA PRO A 236 39.84 -13.41 -8.01
C PRO A 236 40.05 -12.41 -6.86
N ASP A 237 41.00 -11.47 -7.01
CA ASP A 237 41.32 -10.47 -5.98
C ASP A 237 40.14 -9.51 -5.70
N ASP A 238 39.26 -9.32 -6.69
CA ASP A 238 38.09 -8.44 -6.59
C ASP A 238 36.84 -9.17 -6.05
N LEU A 239 36.92 -10.48 -5.77
CA LEU A 239 35.75 -11.30 -5.47
C LEU A 239 35.02 -10.90 -4.18
N ASP A 240 35.73 -10.34 -3.21
CA ASP A 240 35.15 -9.85 -1.96
C ASP A 240 34.14 -8.71 -2.20
N LYS A 241 34.25 -7.97 -3.32
CA LYS A 241 33.25 -6.97 -3.75
C LYS A 241 31.86 -7.59 -3.95
N LEU A 242 31.81 -8.82 -4.45
CA LEU A 242 30.57 -9.52 -4.80
C LEU A 242 30.08 -10.49 -3.72
N ARG A 243 30.97 -10.93 -2.81
CA ARG A 243 30.62 -11.85 -1.72
C ARG A 243 29.66 -11.24 -0.70
N LYS A 244 29.08 -12.11 0.11
CA LYS A 244 28.09 -11.81 1.16
C LYS A 244 26.77 -11.25 0.64
N SER A 245 25.73 -11.35 1.47
CA SER A 245 24.37 -10.94 1.13
C SER A 245 24.20 -9.44 1.36
N LYS A 246 23.58 -8.76 0.40
CA LYS A 246 23.10 -7.38 0.53
C LYS A 246 21.58 -7.39 0.50
N TYR A 247 20.92 -7.19 1.63
CA TYR A 247 19.45 -7.18 1.70
C TYR A 247 18.89 -5.82 1.27
N VAL A 248 19.18 -5.44 0.03
CA VAL A 248 18.75 -4.22 -0.63
C VAL A 248 18.54 -4.56 -2.10
N GLN A 249 17.53 -3.99 -2.76
CA GLN A 249 17.39 -4.22 -4.21
C GLN A 249 18.58 -3.62 -4.97
N ALA A 250 19.34 -4.46 -5.66
CA ALA A 250 20.48 -4.03 -6.48
C ALA A 250 20.04 -3.52 -7.86
N ASP A 251 20.70 -2.47 -8.36
CA ASP A 251 20.56 -2.03 -9.75
C ASP A 251 21.43 -2.86 -10.70
N ALA A 252 20.80 -3.64 -11.57
CA ALA A 252 21.47 -4.45 -12.60
C ALA A 252 21.41 -3.82 -14.01
N SER A 253 20.82 -2.62 -14.13
CA SER A 253 20.47 -2.03 -15.42
C SER A 253 21.69 -1.76 -16.33
N LYS A 254 22.83 -1.41 -15.73
CA LYS A 254 24.06 -1.04 -16.46
C LYS A 254 24.81 -2.25 -17.02
N VAL A 255 24.90 -3.34 -16.25
CA VAL A 255 25.77 -4.49 -16.58
C VAL A 255 25.26 -5.38 -17.70
N TYR A 256 23.98 -5.34 -18.06
CA TYR A 256 23.44 -6.23 -19.09
C TYR A 256 24.08 -6.03 -20.47
N ALA A 257 24.42 -4.79 -20.82
CA ALA A 257 25.10 -4.48 -22.07
C ALA A 257 26.55 -5.01 -22.07
N ASP A 258 27.22 -4.94 -20.92
CA ASP A 258 28.59 -5.39 -20.75
C ASP A 258 28.69 -6.92 -20.77
N VAL A 259 27.78 -7.63 -20.08
CA VAL A 259 27.68 -9.10 -20.18
C VAL A 259 27.46 -9.53 -21.63
N LYS A 260 26.59 -8.84 -22.36
CA LYS A 260 26.36 -9.11 -23.78
C LYS A 260 27.62 -8.91 -24.63
N LYS A 261 28.46 -7.92 -24.29
CA LYS A 261 29.74 -7.68 -24.98
C LYS A 261 30.72 -8.83 -24.73
N ILE A 262 30.90 -9.25 -23.47
CA ILE A 262 31.82 -10.33 -23.09
C ILE A 262 31.41 -11.66 -23.75
N LEU A 263 30.12 -11.96 -23.81
CA LEU A 263 29.63 -13.17 -24.49
C LEU A 263 29.90 -13.15 -26.00
N LYS A 264 29.81 -11.98 -26.65
CA LYS A 264 30.15 -11.84 -28.07
C LYS A 264 31.64 -12.02 -28.35
N GLU A 265 32.50 -11.82 -27.35
CA GLU A 265 33.92 -12.13 -27.42
C GLU A 265 34.20 -13.63 -27.20
N GLY A 266 33.16 -14.44 -26.94
CA GLY A 266 33.27 -15.88 -26.73
C GLY A 266 33.77 -16.26 -25.33
N ARG A 267 33.83 -15.32 -24.38
CA ARG A 267 34.34 -15.55 -23.02
C ARG A 267 33.25 -16.09 -22.08
N VAL A 268 33.67 -16.83 -21.06
CA VAL A 268 32.78 -17.34 -19.99
C VAL A 268 32.26 -16.19 -19.12
N VAL A 269 30.97 -16.22 -18.78
CA VAL A 269 30.38 -15.30 -17.81
C VAL A 269 29.56 -16.08 -16.77
N VAL A 270 29.83 -15.84 -15.49
CA VAL A 270 28.96 -16.25 -14.38
C VAL A 270 28.18 -15.05 -13.89
N PHE A 271 26.86 -15.02 -14.07
CA PHE A 271 25.99 -13.94 -13.62
C PHE A 271 25.18 -14.38 -12.39
N CYS A 272 25.34 -13.69 -11.26
CA CYS A 272 24.60 -13.93 -10.03
C CYS A 272 23.63 -12.77 -9.73
N GLY A 273 22.36 -13.08 -9.50
CA GLY A 273 21.34 -12.08 -9.14
C GLY A 273 20.06 -12.69 -8.58
N CYS A 274 19.02 -11.88 -8.40
CA CYS A 274 17.68 -12.39 -8.14
C CYS A 274 17.06 -12.95 -9.44
N GLY A 275 16.10 -13.88 -9.34
CA GLY A 275 15.45 -14.46 -10.53
C GLY A 275 14.87 -13.42 -11.51
N CYS A 276 14.35 -12.30 -10.99
CA CYS A 276 13.88 -11.19 -11.82
C CYS A 276 14.99 -10.46 -12.60
N GLN A 277 16.21 -10.41 -12.05
CA GLN A 277 17.38 -9.81 -12.70
C GLN A 277 17.98 -10.77 -13.74
N VAL A 278 17.99 -12.08 -13.46
CA VAL A 278 18.37 -13.12 -14.44
C VAL A 278 17.40 -13.12 -15.62
N ALA A 279 16.09 -13.03 -15.37
CA ALA A 279 15.08 -12.87 -16.43
C ALA A 279 15.31 -11.58 -17.25
N GLY A 280 15.69 -10.50 -16.58
CA GLY A 280 16.10 -9.24 -17.21
C GLY A 280 17.29 -9.42 -18.14
N LEU A 281 18.34 -10.12 -17.70
CA LEU A 281 19.52 -10.43 -18.52
C LEU A 281 19.12 -11.23 -19.76
N TYR A 282 18.44 -12.38 -19.60
CA TYR A 282 18.03 -13.21 -20.73
C TYR A 282 17.18 -12.45 -21.76
N ALA A 283 16.32 -11.54 -21.31
CA ALA A 283 15.52 -10.71 -22.20
C ALA A 283 16.36 -9.80 -23.13
N THR A 284 17.56 -9.40 -22.71
CA THR A 284 18.49 -8.58 -23.51
C THR A 284 19.38 -9.41 -24.48
N LEU A 285 19.40 -10.74 -24.30
CA LEU A 285 20.30 -11.67 -24.98
C LEU A 285 19.65 -12.53 -26.08
N LYS A 286 18.39 -12.27 -26.49
CA LYS A 286 17.64 -13.14 -27.43
C LYS A 286 18.36 -13.55 -28.74
N ASN A 287 19.32 -12.75 -29.21
CA ASN A 287 20.08 -12.98 -30.44
C ASN A 287 21.59 -13.04 -30.17
N VAL A 288 21.99 -13.61 -29.03
CA VAL A 288 23.39 -13.73 -28.60
C VAL A 288 23.64 -15.21 -28.31
N ASP A 289 24.81 -15.73 -28.69
CA ASP A 289 25.22 -17.05 -28.23
C ASP A 289 25.48 -16.99 -26.72
N ILE A 290 24.74 -17.79 -25.97
CA ILE A 290 24.78 -17.85 -24.51
C ILE A 290 25.38 -19.17 -24.02
N SER A 291 26.05 -19.95 -24.88
CA SER A 291 26.71 -21.22 -24.53
C SER A 291 27.76 -21.08 -23.42
N ASN A 292 28.38 -19.90 -23.32
CA ASN A 292 29.37 -19.54 -22.32
C ASN A 292 28.79 -18.71 -21.14
N LEU A 293 27.46 -18.56 -21.06
CA LEU A 293 26.79 -17.93 -19.93
C LEU A 293 26.37 -18.99 -18.91
N TYR A 294 26.61 -18.70 -17.63
CA TYR A 294 26.10 -19.46 -16.50
C TYR A 294 25.38 -18.49 -15.56
N THR A 295 24.15 -18.80 -15.20
CA THR A 295 23.34 -17.92 -14.35
C THR A 295 23.06 -18.54 -12.99
N ILE A 296 23.18 -17.72 -11.96
CA ILE A 296 22.85 -18.05 -10.59
C ILE A 296 21.71 -17.13 -10.19
N ASP A 297 20.58 -17.72 -9.79
CA ASP A 297 19.53 -16.98 -9.09
C ASP A 297 19.52 -17.28 -7.59
N LEU A 298 19.06 -16.32 -6.79
CA LEU A 298 18.95 -16.46 -5.34
C LEU A 298 17.52 -16.83 -4.95
N MET A 299 17.37 -17.70 -3.95
CA MET A 299 16.11 -17.78 -3.19
C MET A 299 15.92 -16.43 -2.47
N CYS A 300 15.01 -15.62 -3.00
CA CYS A 300 14.89 -14.22 -2.64
C CYS A 300 13.65 -14.01 -1.76
N HIS A 301 13.87 -13.49 -0.55
CA HIS A 301 12.82 -13.09 0.38
C HIS A 301 12.02 -11.86 -0.12
N GLY A 302 12.61 -11.06 -1.01
CA GLY A 302 12.08 -9.81 -1.54
C GLY A 302 13.12 -8.70 -1.45
N GLY A 303 13.12 -7.79 -2.42
CA GLY A 303 14.04 -6.65 -2.42
C GLY A 303 13.44 -5.48 -1.65
N PRO A 304 14.01 -5.06 -0.50
CA PRO A 304 13.60 -3.85 0.19
C PRO A 304 14.07 -2.57 -0.53
N SER A 305 13.40 -1.46 -0.21
CA SER A 305 13.58 -0.16 -0.86
C SER A 305 15.03 0.35 -0.74
N PRO A 306 15.73 0.60 -1.87
CA PRO A 306 17.09 1.15 -1.83
C PRO A 306 17.16 2.54 -1.21
N LYS A 307 16.20 3.42 -1.51
CA LYS A 307 16.17 4.74 -0.88
C LYS A 307 15.92 4.65 0.63
N LEU A 308 15.06 3.72 1.07
CA LEU A 308 14.86 3.51 2.51
C LEU A 308 16.17 3.08 3.20
N PHE A 309 16.97 2.22 2.57
CA PHE A 309 18.27 1.83 3.10
C PHE A 309 19.27 3.00 3.15
N ASP A 310 19.31 3.81 2.09
CA ASP A 310 20.12 5.04 2.05
C ASP A 310 19.71 6.03 3.16
N ASP A 311 18.41 6.26 3.33
CA ASP A 311 17.85 7.09 4.40
C ASP A 311 18.18 6.51 5.79
N TYR A 312 18.18 5.18 5.95
CA TYR A 312 18.60 4.51 7.18
C TYR A 312 20.08 4.79 7.49
N LEU A 313 20.99 4.55 6.55
CA LEU A 313 22.41 4.81 6.74
C LEU A 313 22.71 6.28 7.01
N ASN A 314 21.99 7.19 6.36
CA ASN A 314 22.15 8.63 6.58
C ASN A 314 21.66 9.06 7.96
N LYS A 315 20.42 8.71 8.32
CA LYS A 315 19.75 9.20 9.53
C LYS A 315 20.21 8.50 10.80
N TYR A 316 20.60 7.23 10.74
CA TYR A 316 20.98 6.43 11.90
C TYR A 316 22.48 6.25 12.05
N HIS A 317 23.24 6.33 10.96
CA HIS A 317 24.69 6.03 10.96
C HIS A 317 25.56 7.17 10.45
N GLY A 318 24.98 8.29 10.00
CA GLY A 318 25.74 9.45 9.53
C GLY A 318 26.59 9.15 8.29
N LYS A 319 26.10 8.32 7.36
CA LYS A 319 26.81 8.00 6.11
C LYS A 319 27.27 9.26 5.36
N ASP A 320 26.37 10.23 5.15
CA ASP A 320 26.72 11.48 4.44
C ASP A 320 27.70 12.38 5.23
N GLN A 321 27.94 12.07 6.51
CA GLN A 321 28.98 12.70 7.33
C GLN A 321 30.33 11.96 7.24
N GLY A 322 30.44 10.96 6.35
CA GLY A 322 31.64 10.14 6.18
C GLY A 322 31.93 9.18 7.33
N LYS A 323 30.93 8.87 8.17
CA LYS A 323 31.13 8.04 9.37
C LYS A 323 31.10 6.53 9.09
N VAL A 324 30.46 6.09 8.02
CA VAL A 324 30.27 4.66 7.71
C VAL A 324 31.46 4.16 6.89
N ALA A 325 32.14 3.13 7.39
CA ALA A 325 33.26 2.47 6.72
C ALA A 325 32.85 1.15 6.03
N ASP A 326 31.93 0.40 6.63
CA ASP A 326 31.39 -0.85 6.05
C ASP A 326 30.00 -1.15 6.60
N VAL A 327 29.19 -1.85 5.83
CA VAL A 327 27.86 -2.32 6.25
C VAL A 327 27.62 -3.76 5.80
N GLY A 328 27.34 -4.61 6.79
CA GLY A 328 27.13 -6.04 6.63
C GLY A 328 25.78 -6.47 7.18
N PHE A 329 25.11 -7.35 6.43
CA PHE A 329 23.92 -8.06 6.90
C PHE A 329 24.24 -9.40 7.57
N ARG A 330 25.53 -9.73 7.66
CA ARG A 330 26.09 -10.95 8.25
C ARG A 330 27.48 -10.66 8.79
N ASP A 331 27.62 -10.78 10.10
CA ASP A 331 28.91 -10.81 10.79
C ASP A 331 29.04 -12.17 11.48
N LYS A 332 29.77 -13.09 10.84
CA LYS A 332 29.96 -14.45 11.35
C LYS A 332 30.91 -14.52 12.54
N ASP A 333 31.79 -13.53 12.67
CA ASP A 333 32.75 -13.48 13.76
C ASP A 333 32.05 -13.10 15.06
N TYR A 334 31.07 -12.18 14.98
CA TYR A 334 30.30 -11.74 16.14
C TYR A 334 29.04 -12.58 16.42
N PHE A 335 28.23 -12.88 15.39
CA PHE A 335 26.92 -13.52 15.56
C PHE A 335 26.86 -14.99 15.10
N GLY A 336 27.97 -15.56 14.63
CA GLY A 336 27.96 -16.85 13.93
C GLY A 336 27.14 -16.81 12.63
N TRP A 337 26.73 -17.97 12.12
CA TRP A 337 25.92 -18.03 10.90
C TRP A 337 24.46 -17.60 11.16
N SER A 338 24.22 -16.30 11.06
CA SER A 338 22.93 -15.64 11.27
C SER A 338 22.72 -14.46 10.31
N THR A 339 21.59 -13.77 10.42
CA THR A 339 21.20 -12.62 9.59
C THR A 339 20.95 -11.41 10.49
N GLU A 340 21.99 -10.64 10.77
CA GLU A 340 21.98 -9.56 11.75
C GLU A 340 22.66 -8.31 11.18
N MET A 341 22.35 -7.12 11.71
CA MET A 341 22.90 -5.86 11.19
C MET A 341 24.25 -5.56 11.83
N THR A 342 25.22 -5.19 10.98
CA THR A 342 26.52 -4.67 11.40
C THR A 342 26.88 -3.44 10.57
N VAL A 343 27.22 -2.34 11.24
CA VAL A 343 27.78 -1.14 10.62
C VAL A 343 29.11 -0.83 11.30
N LYS A 344 30.19 -0.77 10.53
CA LYS A 344 31.53 -0.39 11.02
C LYS A 344 31.75 1.08 10.71
N TYR A 345 32.28 1.81 11.68
CA TYR A 345 32.52 3.25 11.54
C TYR A 345 33.99 3.55 11.26
N THR A 346 34.26 4.73 10.68
CA THR A 346 35.62 5.19 10.35
C THR A 346 36.49 5.45 11.59
N ASP A 347 35.89 5.64 12.77
CA ASP A 347 36.60 5.77 14.05
C ASP A 347 36.98 4.41 14.67
N GLY A 348 36.65 3.30 14.00
CA GLY A 348 36.93 1.94 14.45
C GLY A 348 35.85 1.33 15.35
N THR A 349 34.83 2.08 15.75
CA THR A 349 33.70 1.53 16.50
C THR A 349 32.77 0.71 15.61
N VAL A 350 31.98 -0.18 16.21
CA VAL A 350 31.08 -1.08 15.47
C VAL A 350 29.69 -1.09 16.11
N TYR A 351 28.67 -0.90 15.28
CA TYR A 351 27.27 -1.08 15.63
C TYR A 351 26.84 -2.50 15.28
N HIS A 352 26.46 -3.27 16.30
CA HIS A 352 25.83 -4.58 16.16
C HIS A 352 24.40 -4.53 16.70
N ARG A 353 23.43 -4.96 15.89
CA ARG A 353 22.04 -5.15 16.34
C ARG A 353 21.43 -6.39 15.74
N THR A 354 20.63 -7.04 16.58
CA THR A 354 19.82 -8.16 16.10
C THR A 354 18.66 -7.66 15.25
N ARG A 355 18.12 -8.53 14.41
CA ARG A 355 17.02 -8.29 13.48
C ARG A 355 15.70 -7.90 14.14
N THR A 356 15.55 -8.16 15.45
CA THR A 356 14.39 -7.72 16.24
C THR A 356 14.57 -6.34 16.83
N GLN A 357 15.82 -5.86 16.97
CA GLN A 357 16.15 -4.55 17.52
C GLN A 357 16.39 -3.52 16.42
N ASP A 358 17.01 -3.92 15.31
CA ASP A 358 17.38 -3.03 14.23
C ASP A 358 16.16 -2.54 13.43
N PRO A 359 15.96 -1.21 13.27
CA PRO A 359 14.77 -0.67 12.64
C PRO A 359 14.62 -1.06 11.16
N TYR A 360 15.72 -1.23 10.43
CA TYR A 360 15.68 -1.65 9.03
C TYR A 360 15.18 -3.10 8.91
N TYR A 361 15.75 -4.00 9.72
CA TYR A 361 15.35 -5.41 9.74
C TYR A 361 13.91 -5.61 10.23
N ARG A 362 13.46 -4.84 11.22
CA ARG A 362 12.08 -4.87 11.71
C ARG A 362 11.08 -4.65 10.58
N ALA A 363 11.38 -3.78 9.60
CA ALA A 363 10.52 -3.58 8.43
C ALA A 363 10.78 -4.61 7.30
N PHE A 364 12.03 -5.06 7.10
CA PHE A 364 12.39 -5.97 6.02
C PHE A 364 11.83 -7.40 6.20
N LEU A 365 12.08 -8.03 7.35
CA LEU A 365 11.70 -9.44 7.58
C LEU A 365 10.21 -9.74 7.46
N PRO A 366 9.27 -8.91 7.94
CA PRO A 366 7.85 -9.16 7.73
C PRO A 366 7.37 -8.78 6.32
N CYS A 367 8.25 -8.42 5.38
CA CYS A 367 7.90 -7.94 4.04
C CYS A 367 7.09 -6.61 4.05
N ILE A 368 7.40 -5.70 4.98
CA ILE A 368 6.81 -4.35 5.01
C ILE A 368 7.56 -3.44 4.05
N SER A 369 8.90 -3.43 4.09
CA SER A 369 9.72 -2.53 3.26
C SER A 369 10.07 -3.07 1.87
N THR A 370 9.52 -4.23 1.48
CA THR A 370 9.80 -4.89 0.19
C THR A 370 9.03 -4.29 -0.98
N ARG A 371 9.50 -4.47 -2.22
CA ARG A 371 8.79 -4.03 -3.43
C ARG A 371 7.47 -4.77 -3.56
N LYS A 372 6.39 -4.09 -3.97
CA LYS A 372 5.07 -4.70 -4.19
C LYS A 372 5.12 -5.93 -5.11
N PHE A 373 5.93 -5.88 -6.17
CA PHE A 373 6.19 -7.02 -7.07
C PHE A 373 6.58 -8.30 -6.32
N CYS A 374 7.36 -8.19 -5.24
CA CYS A 374 7.86 -9.33 -4.48
C CYS A 374 6.72 -10.16 -3.87
N GLY A 375 5.62 -9.52 -3.46
CA GLY A 375 4.41 -10.16 -2.93
C GLY A 375 3.68 -11.11 -3.88
N HIS A 376 3.99 -11.02 -5.17
CA HIS A 376 3.46 -11.85 -6.25
C HIS A 376 4.56 -12.16 -7.28
N CYS A 377 5.80 -12.33 -6.83
CA CYS A 377 6.94 -12.48 -7.73
C CYS A 377 6.77 -13.70 -8.66
N ALA A 378 6.75 -13.46 -9.97
CA ALA A 378 6.66 -14.54 -10.96
C ALA A 378 7.92 -15.42 -11.04
N TYR A 379 9.05 -14.98 -10.46
CA TYR A 379 10.35 -15.67 -10.51
C TYR A 379 10.75 -16.32 -9.18
N ALA A 380 9.96 -16.14 -8.13
CA ALA A 380 10.18 -16.80 -6.84
C ALA A 380 9.35 -18.08 -6.76
N LYS A 381 9.37 -18.90 -7.82
CA LYS A 381 8.65 -20.18 -7.92
C LYS A 381 9.36 -21.15 -8.84
N LEU A 382 8.95 -22.42 -8.82
CA LEU A 382 9.41 -23.41 -9.78
C LEU A 382 8.68 -23.26 -11.13
N PRO A 383 9.39 -23.41 -12.26
CA PRO A 383 10.84 -23.55 -12.38
C PRO A 383 11.57 -22.24 -12.07
N ARG A 384 12.77 -22.36 -11.49
CA ARG A 384 13.68 -21.22 -11.24
C ARG A 384 14.22 -20.65 -12.54
N THR A 385 14.68 -19.40 -12.50
CA THR A 385 15.13 -18.69 -13.71
C THR A 385 16.60 -18.95 -14.01
N GLY A 386 17.44 -18.99 -12.97
CA GLY A 386 18.87 -19.26 -13.10
C GLY A 386 19.16 -20.74 -13.32
N ASP A 387 20.30 -21.03 -13.95
CA ASP A 387 20.83 -22.37 -14.16
C ASP A 387 21.10 -23.08 -12.83
N ILE A 388 21.61 -22.32 -11.85
CA ILE A 388 21.74 -22.71 -10.45
C ILE A 388 20.91 -21.76 -9.58
N THR A 389 20.27 -22.28 -8.54
CA THR A 389 19.66 -21.49 -7.48
C THR A 389 20.41 -21.72 -6.18
N LEU A 390 20.84 -20.65 -5.51
CA LEU A 390 21.54 -20.70 -4.22
C LEU A 390 20.70 -20.12 -3.08
N ALA A 391 20.82 -20.74 -1.91
CA ALA A 391 20.24 -20.23 -0.67
C ALA A 391 20.97 -20.77 0.57
N ASP A 392 20.57 -20.25 1.73
CA ASP A 392 20.87 -20.88 3.00
C ASP A 392 19.97 -22.10 3.23
N PHE A 393 20.55 -23.19 3.71
CA PHE A 393 19.79 -24.34 4.18
C PHE A 393 19.38 -24.17 5.65
N TRP A 394 18.60 -23.12 5.93
CA TRP A 394 18.01 -22.94 7.25
C TRP A 394 17.13 -24.14 7.61
N GLY A 395 17.49 -24.87 8.66
CA GLY A 395 16.72 -26.06 9.08
C GLY A 395 17.28 -27.38 8.59
N ILE A 396 18.43 -27.43 7.92
CA ILE A 396 19.11 -28.67 7.49
C ILE A 396 19.24 -29.70 8.62
N GLN A 397 19.46 -29.27 9.86
CA GLN A 397 19.53 -30.13 11.04
C GLN A 397 18.24 -30.93 11.32
N LYS A 398 17.09 -30.48 10.79
CA LYS A 398 15.81 -31.21 10.86
C LYS A 398 15.78 -32.39 9.89
N TYR A 399 16.51 -32.28 8.78
CA TYR A 399 16.68 -33.35 7.81
C TYR A 399 17.82 -34.30 8.23
N ASN A 400 19.02 -33.75 8.44
CA ASN A 400 20.18 -34.48 8.94
C ASN A 400 21.09 -33.55 9.73
N ARG A 401 21.38 -33.91 10.99
CA ARG A 401 22.20 -33.12 11.91
C ARG A 401 23.68 -33.08 11.52
N ASP A 402 24.17 -34.09 10.80
CA ASP A 402 25.58 -34.18 10.40
C ASP A 402 25.91 -33.27 9.20
N TYR A 403 24.88 -32.70 8.56
CA TYR A 403 25.04 -31.81 7.39
C TYR A 403 25.20 -30.34 7.79
N THR A 404 25.36 -30.06 9.08
CA THR A 404 25.66 -28.71 9.58
C THR A 404 26.59 -28.74 10.79
N ASP A 405 27.53 -27.82 10.77
CA ASP A 405 28.48 -27.51 11.84
C ASP A 405 28.30 -26.07 12.36
N GLY A 406 27.24 -25.38 11.94
CA GLY A 406 26.95 -24.00 12.31
C GLY A 406 27.74 -22.92 11.56
N LYS A 407 28.64 -23.25 10.63
CA LYS A 407 29.43 -22.26 9.85
C LYS A 407 28.78 -21.85 8.52
N GLY A 408 27.73 -22.56 8.11
CA GLY A 408 26.89 -22.27 6.95
C GLY A 408 26.82 -23.41 5.94
N THR A 409 25.60 -23.89 5.67
CA THR A 409 25.31 -24.91 4.67
C THR A 409 24.35 -24.33 3.65
N SER A 410 24.64 -24.48 2.36
CA SER A 410 23.82 -23.96 1.28
C SER A 410 22.86 -25.01 0.72
N ILE A 411 21.69 -24.54 0.28
CA ILE A 411 20.89 -25.25 -0.72
C ILE A 411 21.48 -24.89 -2.08
N VAL A 412 21.76 -25.90 -2.90
CA VAL A 412 22.09 -25.74 -4.32
C VAL A 412 21.03 -26.47 -5.14
N SER A 413 20.29 -25.74 -5.97
CA SER A 413 19.31 -26.31 -6.87
C SER A 413 19.81 -26.16 -8.31
N VAL A 414 19.97 -27.29 -9.00
CA VAL A 414 20.45 -27.37 -10.39
C VAL A 414 19.24 -27.46 -11.31
N ASN A 415 19.01 -26.41 -12.10
CA ASN A 415 17.75 -26.17 -12.81
C ASN A 415 17.84 -26.43 -14.32
N SER A 416 19.04 -26.48 -14.88
CA SER A 416 19.27 -26.61 -16.30
C SER A 416 20.49 -27.50 -16.61
N PRO A 417 20.62 -28.02 -17.84
CA PRO A 417 21.83 -28.72 -18.27
C PRO A 417 23.11 -27.87 -18.16
N GLN A 418 22.98 -26.56 -18.35
CA GLN A 418 24.08 -25.62 -18.18
C GLN A 418 24.51 -25.51 -16.71
N GLY A 419 23.53 -25.56 -15.79
CA GLY A 419 23.76 -25.60 -14.34
C GLY A 419 24.43 -26.90 -13.91
N GLU A 420 24.02 -28.03 -14.47
CA GLU A 420 24.64 -29.33 -14.22
C GLU A 420 26.12 -29.32 -14.63
N LYS A 421 26.42 -28.78 -15.82
CA LYS A 421 27.80 -28.65 -16.32
C LYS A 421 28.71 -27.88 -15.36
N ILE A 422 28.29 -26.70 -14.89
CA ILE A 422 29.15 -25.90 -13.99
C ILE A 422 29.17 -26.42 -12.56
N TYR A 423 28.07 -27.01 -12.07
CA TYR A 423 28.06 -27.62 -10.73
C TYR A 423 28.99 -28.84 -10.66
N ALA A 424 28.98 -29.68 -11.69
CA ALA A 424 29.89 -30.81 -11.80
C ALA A 424 31.37 -30.38 -11.78
N ALA A 425 31.69 -29.21 -12.35
CA ALA A 425 33.05 -28.67 -12.39
C ALA A 425 33.59 -28.19 -11.03
N ILE A 426 32.73 -28.05 -10.02
CA ILE A 426 33.13 -27.67 -8.65
C ILE A 426 32.85 -28.76 -7.61
N ALA A 427 32.26 -29.88 -8.02
CA ALA A 427 31.71 -30.88 -7.10
C ALA A 427 32.77 -31.58 -6.24
N ASP A 428 33.98 -31.71 -6.75
CA ASP A 428 35.17 -32.28 -6.10
C ASP A 428 35.82 -31.32 -5.09
N LYS A 429 35.59 -30.01 -5.24
CA LYS A 429 36.05 -28.96 -4.31
C LYS A 429 35.13 -28.82 -3.08
N LEU A 430 34.01 -29.52 -3.02
CA LEU A 430 33.04 -29.43 -1.92
C LEU A 430 33.33 -30.44 -0.81
N LEU A 431 33.37 -29.98 0.44
CA LEU A 431 33.51 -30.85 1.61
C LEU A 431 32.19 -31.58 1.94
N LEU A 432 31.06 -30.90 1.74
CA LEU A 432 29.73 -31.52 1.72
C LEU A 432 29.10 -31.31 0.35
N ASN A 433 28.67 -32.41 -0.26
CA ASN A 433 27.87 -32.40 -1.47
C ASN A 433 26.89 -33.58 -1.42
N LYS A 434 25.73 -33.38 -0.80
CA LYS A 434 24.74 -34.43 -0.57
C LYS A 434 23.45 -34.07 -1.28
N GLU A 435 23.02 -34.92 -2.21
CA GLU A 435 21.73 -34.77 -2.87
C GLU A 435 20.59 -34.96 -1.87
N ILE A 436 19.61 -34.08 -1.94
CA ILE A 436 18.42 -34.04 -1.09
C ILE A 436 17.20 -33.99 -2.01
N PRO A 437 16.17 -34.85 -1.80
CA PRO A 437 14.94 -34.76 -2.56
C PRO A 437 14.35 -33.35 -2.50
N CYS A 438 13.94 -32.80 -3.65
CA CYS A 438 13.43 -31.43 -3.76
C CYS A 438 12.27 -31.16 -2.76
N ASP A 439 11.35 -32.12 -2.61
CA ASP A 439 10.25 -32.04 -1.64
C ASP A 439 10.74 -31.90 -0.19
N ASP A 440 11.84 -32.54 0.16
CA ASP A 440 12.39 -32.45 1.52
C ASP A 440 13.11 -31.13 1.73
N VAL A 441 13.76 -30.57 0.70
CA VAL A 441 14.27 -29.19 0.74
C VAL A 441 13.12 -28.20 0.96
N LEU A 442 11.99 -28.37 0.26
CA LEU A 442 10.81 -27.50 0.42
C LEU A 442 10.15 -27.63 1.80
N LYS A 443 10.14 -28.83 2.40
CA LYS A 443 9.56 -29.07 3.73
C LYS A 443 10.46 -28.60 4.88
N THR A 444 11.77 -28.77 4.74
CA THR A 444 12.73 -28.57 5.86
C THR A 444 13.52 -27.27 5.76
N GLY A 445 13.72 -26.78 4.54
CA GLY A 445 14.44 -25.55 4.21
C GLY A 445 13.54 -24.32 4.06
N GLN A 446 14.07 -23.28 3.41
CA GLN A 446 13.27 -22.12 3.04
C GLN A 446 12.42 -22.41 1.79
N PRO A 447 11.20 -21.84 1.71
CA PRO A 447 10.37 -21.99 0.52
C PRO A 447 11.02 -21.29 -0.68
N PHE A 448 11.05 -22.00 -1.82
CA PHE A 448 11.58 -21.46 -3.09
C PHE A 448 10.71 -21.76 -4.30
N ASP A 449 9.59 -22.42 -4.07
CA ASP A 449 8.50 -22.72 -4.99
C ASP A 449 7.39 -21.65 -4.96
N HIS A 450 7.43 -20.70 -4.02
CA HIS A 450 6.51 -19.56 -3.95
C HIS A 450 7.13 -18.31 -3.33
N CYS A 451 6.51 -17.15 -3.60
CA CYS A 451 6.94 -15.87 -3.05
C CYS A 451 6.34 -15.59 -1.66
N PHE A 452 7.07 -14.84 -0.83
CA PHE A 452 6.52 -14.23 0.37
C PHE A 452 5.47 -13.18 0.00
N LYS A 453 4.41 -13.05 0.80
CA LYS A 453 3.38 -12.02 0.59
C LYS A 453 3.83 -10.69 1.20
N ASN A 454 3.48 -9.58 0.55
CA ASN A 454 3.68 -8.27 1.17
C ASN A 454 2.85 -8.18 2.46
N HIS A 455 3.40 -7.53 3.48
CA HIS A 455 2.67 -7.30 4.71
C HIS A 455 1.47 -6.37 4.48
N PRO A 456 0.29 -6.63 5.10
CA PRO A 456 -0.87 -5.73 4.99
C PRO A 456 -0.57 -4.29 5.45
N ALA A 457 0.30 -4.14 6.45
CA ALA A 457 0.70 -2.83 7.00
C ALA A 457 1.70 -2.03 6.14
N ARG A 458 2.15 -2.57 5.00
CA ARG A 458 3.15 -1.93 4.12
C ARG A 458 2.76 -0.53 3.71
N GLN A 459 1.52 -0.35 3.25
CA GLN A 459 1.05 0.97 2.80
C GLN A 459 1.14 1.99 3.93
N ARG A 460 0.63 1.63 5.11
CA ARG A 460 0.67 2.48 6.31
C ARG A 460 2.11 2.81 6.72
N TYR A 461 3.04 1.86 6.63
CA TYR A 461 4.46 2.10 6.91
C TYR A 461 5.07 3.15 5.98
N PHE A 462 4.92 2.99 4.66
CA PHE A 462 5.48 3.96 3.71
C PHE A 462 4.79 5.34 3.80
N GLU A 463 3.50 5.39 4.13
CA GLU A 463 2.81 6.66 4.45
C GLU A 463 3.45 7.35 5.66
N GLN A 464 3.75 6.61 6.73
CA GLN A 464 4.41 7.15 7.92
C GLN A 464 5.83 7.65 7.62
N ILE A 465 6.63 6.88 6.87
CA ILE A 465 7.96 7.31 6.44
C ILE A 465 7.89 8.59 5.61
N LYS A 466 6.95 8.65 4.65
CA LYS A 466 6.75 9.85 3.81
C LYS A 466 6.36 11.08 4.63
N ASN A 467 5.63 10.90 5.72
CA ASN A 467 5.24 11.97 6.63
C ASN A 467 6.35 12.36 7.63
N GLY A 468 7.55 11.79 7.52
CA GLY A 468 8.72 12.17 8.33
C GLY A 468 8.96 11.33 9.59
N SER A 469 8.08 10.35 9.89
CA SER A 469 8.26 9.47 11.04
C SER A 469 9.59 8.71 11.00
N SER A 470 10.19 8.48 12.16
CA SER A 470 11.26 7.47 12.30
C SER A 470 10.80 6.07 11.86
N MET A 471 11.74 5.19 11.51
CA MET A 471 11.41 3.82 11.08
C MET A 471 10.76 3.01 12.19
N GLU A 472 11.17 3.22 13.44
CA GLU A 472 10.58 2.61 14.63
C GLU A 472 9.13 3.05 14.80
N LYS A 473 8.87 4.36 14.76
CA LYS A 473 7.52 4.91 14.84
C LYS A 473 6.67 4.40 13.67
N ALA A 474 7.17 4.46 12.45
CA ALA A 474 6.47 3.97 11.27
C ALA A 474 6.10 2.49 11.38
N TYR A 475 7.03 1.64 11.83
CA TYR A 475 6.79 0.22 12.05
C TYR A 475 5.74 -0.01 13.13
N ASP A 476 5.91 0.61 14.30
CA ASP A 476 5.01 0.44 15.44
C ASP A 476 3.61 0.93 15.10
N TYR A 477 3.47 2.09 14.45
CA TYR A 477 2.17 2.65 14.06
C TYR A 477 1.49 1.82 12.98
N ALA A 478 2.25 1.28 12.03
CA ALA A 478 1.70 0.42 10.99
C ALA A 478 1.24 -0.93 11.55
N ILE A 479 2.02 -1.57 12.42
CA ILE A 479 1.69 -2.87 13.01
C ILE A 479 0.57 -2.77 14.04
N LYS A 480 0.61 -1.74 14.90
CA LYS A 480 -0.32 -1.59 16.03
C LYS A 480 -1.57 -0.77 15.67
N ASP A 481 -1.69 -0.31 14.42
CA ASP A 481 -2.78 0.55 13.96
C ASP A 481 -2.95 1.80 14.86
N LYS A 482 -1.81 2.47 15.14
CA LYS A 482 -1.76 3.68 15.98
C LYS A 482 -1.80 4.97 15.14
N TYR A 483 -2.26 6.02 15.81
CA TYR A 483 -2.41 7.38 15.30
C TYR A 483 -2.05 8.38 16.40
N ASP A 484 -1.49 9.52 16.01
CA ASP A 484 -1.15 10.58 16.96
C ASP A 484 -2.41 11.28 17.46
N VAL A 485 -3.34 11.55 16.53
CA VAL A 485 -4.56 12.31 16.79
C VAL A 485 -5.80 11.57 16.31
N GLY A 486 -6.83 11.51 17.16
CA GLY A 486 -8.17 11.05 16.82
C GLY A 486 -9.13 12.24 16.76
N ILE A 487 -9.66 12.55 15.58
CA ILE A 487 -10.66 13.61 15.42
C ILE A 487 -12.06 13.00 15.53
N TYR A 488 -12.86 13.50 16.47
CA TYR A 488 -14.25 13.09 16.68
C TYR A 488 -15.21 14.26 16.48
N GLY A 489 -16.41 13.99 15.98
CA GLY A 489 -17.39 15.01 15.63
C GLY A 489 -18.41 14.51 14.62
N VAL A 490 -18.88 15.37 13.72
CA VAL A 490 -19.97 15.08 12.75
C VAL A 490 -19.54 15.09 11.29
N TRP A 491 -18.26 14.82 11.01
CA TRP A 491 -17.67 14.79 9.65
C TRP A 491 -18.35 13.83 8.65
N PHE A 492 -19.11 12.86 9.15
CA PHE A 492 -19.88 11.91 8.35
C PHE A 492 -21.26 12.44 7.94
N GLY A 493 -21.66 13.63 8.41
CA GLY A 493 -22.88 14.30 8.03
C GLY A 493 -22.89 14.61 6.54
N ALA A 494 -24.02 14.39 5.87
CA ALA A 494 -24.19 14.70 4.45
C ALA A 494 -24.39 16.21 4.21
N ASN A 495 -23.40 17.01 4.64
CA ASN A 495 -23.37 18.47 4.56
C ASN A 495 -21.98 18.91 4.10
N TYR A 496 -21.90 19.64 2.98
CA TYR A 496 -20.63 20.06 2.39
C TYR A 496 -19.77 20.92 3.32
N GLY A 497 -20.40 21.85 4.05
CA GLY A 497 -19.72 22.71 5.03
C GLY A 497 -19.06 21.91 6.15
N SER A 498 -19.77 20.91 6.69
CA SER A 498 -19.22 19.98 7.68
C SER A 498 -18.03 19.21 7.11
N VAL A 499 -18.18 18.59 5.92
CA VAL A 499 -17.10 17.84 5.28
C VAL A 499 -15.85 18.70 5.08
N ALA A 500 -16.01 19.93 4.59
CA ALA A 500 -14.92 20.87 4.38
C ALA A 500 -14.26 21.31 5.70
N THR A 501 -15.05 21.54 6.75
CA THR A 501 -14.55 21.90 8.10
C THR A 501 -13.64 20.81 8.66
N TYR A 502 -14.06 19.55 8.61
CA TYR A 502 -13.26 18.45 9.12
C TYR A 502 -12.07 18.09 8.21
N TYR A 503 -12.19 18.32 6.90
CA TYR A 503 -11.05 18.22 5.99
C TYR A 503 -9.99 19.26 6.33
N ALA A 504 -10.39 20.50 6.55
CA ALA A 504 -9.50 21.58 6.95
C ALA A 504 -8.79 21.25 8.28
N LEU A 505 -9.54 20.78 9.29
CA LEU A 505 -8.94 20.36 10.56
C LEU A 505 -7.96 19.19 10.38
N HIS A 506 -8.34 18.18 9.60
CA HIS A 506 -7.46 17.05 9.28
C HIS A 506 -6.15 17.50 8.63
N GLU A 507 -6.21 18.39 7.63
CA GLU A 507 -5.02 18.90 6.95
C GLU A 507 -4.17 19.82 7.85
N ILE A 508 -4.79 20.64 8.71
CA ILE A 508 -4.05 21.44 9.72
C ILE A 508 -3.24 20.51 10.63
N ILE A 509 -3.84 19.46 11.18
CA ILE A 509 -3.14 18.52 12.06
C ILE A 509 -2.02 17.78 11.31
N ARG A 510 -2.27 17.37 10.07
CA ARG A 510 -1.26 16.72 9.23
C ARG A 510 -0.10 17.65 8.86
N SER A 511 -0.36 18.95 8.73
CA SER A 511 0.69 19.94 8.48
C SER A 511 1.71 20.02 9.62
N PHE A 512 1.33 19.60 10.84
CA PHE A 512 2.24 19.45 11.98
C PHE A 512 2.99 18.11 12.01
N GLY A 513 2.92 17.29 10.95
CA GLY A 513 3.59 15.98 10.89
C GLY A 513 2.87 14.88 11.68
N LEU A 514 1.64 15.11 12.13
CA LEU A 514 0.87 14.18 12.95
C LEU A 514 -0.04 13.30 12.08
N SER A 515 -0.12 12.01 12.43
CA SER A 515 -1.05 11.07 11.80
C SER A 515 -2.43 11.10 12.45
N VAL A 516 -3.47 11.07 11.62
CA VAL A 516 -4.85 11.32 12.05
C VAL A 516 -5.75 10.11 11.80
N LEU A 517 -6.56 9.77 12.79
CA LEU A 517 -7.71 8.86 12.69
C LEU A 517 -9.00 9.66 12.78
N MET A 518 -9.86 9.55 11.77
CA MET A 518 -11.20 10.11 11.83
C MET A 518 -12.11 9.11 12.59
N ILE A 519 -12.50 9.48 13.82
CA ILE A 519 -13.33 8.65 14.70
C ILE A 519 -14.78 8.75 14.24
N ASP A 520 -15.35 7.60 13.92
CA ASP A 520 -16.70 7.49 13.37
C ASP A 520 -17.80 7.59 14.43
N MET A 521 -19.03 7.86 14.01
CA MET A 521 -20.19 7.90 14.89
C MET A 521 -20.46 6.56 15.57
N PRO A 522 -20.97 6.60 16.81
CA PRO A 522 -21.48 5.43 17.50
C PRO A 522 -22.53 4.67 16.67
N ALA A 523 -22.63 3.37 16.91
CA ALA A 523 -23.60 2.47 16.30
C ALA A 523 -24.20 1.51 17.34
N ALA A 524 -25.31 0.87 16.98
CA ALA A 524 -25.92 -0.16 17.81
C ALA A 524 -25.02 -1.39 18.02
N LYS A 525 -24.10 -1.65 17.07
CA LYS A 525 -23.09 -2.71 17.16
C LYS A 525 -21.77 -2.24 16.59
N THR A 526 -20.68 -2.68 17.21
CA THR A 526 -19.32 -2.42 16.72
C THR A 526 -19.10 -3.10 15.37
N GLY A 527 -18.51 -2.37 14.42
CA GLY A 527 -18.32 -2.83 13.04
C GLY A 527 -19.57 -2.73 12.16
N ALA A 528 -20.60 -1.97 12.56
CA ALA A 528 -21.75 -1.71 11.71
C ALA A 528 -21.35 -1.06 10.38
N GLY A 529 -22.06 -1.40 9.30
CA GLY A 529 -21.86 -0.83 7.97
C GLY A 529 -22.05 0.69 7.94
N LYS A 530 -21.47 1.31 6.91
CA LYS A 530 -21.54 2.75 6.64
C LYS A 530 -22.44 3.00 5.43
N PRO A 531 -23.34 4.00 5.46
CA PRO A 531 -24.15 4.36 4.30
C PRO A 531 -23.26 4.95 3.19
N ASP A 532 -23.68 4.82 1.93
CA ASP A 532 -22.99 5.44 0.79
C ASP A 532 -23.52 6.87 0.57
N THR A 533 -22.84 7.86 1.16
CA THR A 533 -23.14 9.29 1.00
C THR A 533 -21.94 10.01 0.40
N HIS A 534 -22.12 11.23 -0.14
CA HIS A 534 -21.01 12.04 -0.65
C HIS A 534 -19.90 12.23 0.41
N ALA A 535 -20.27 12.49 1.67
CA ALA A 535 -19.34 12.64 2.78
C ALA A 535 -18.52 11.36 3.03
N ARG A 536 -19.13 10.17 2.89
CA ARG A 536 -18.45 8.88 3.07
C ARG A 536 -17.56 8.51 1.89
N ARG A 537 -17.97 8.84 0.67
CA ARG A 537 -17.11 8.70 -0.51
C ARG A 537 -15.88 9.61 -0.41
N PHE A 538 -16.08 10.85 0.04
CA PHE A 538 -14.99 11.78 0.34
C PHE A 538 -14.08 11.24 1.45
N ALA A 539 -14.64 10.80 2.58
CA ALA A 539 -13.87 10.25 3.69
C ALA A 539 -12.99 9.06 3.27
N LYS A 540 -13.52 8.12 2.48
CA LYS A 540 -12.77 6.97 1.97
C LYS A 540 -11.58 7.36 1.08
N ALA A 541 -11.68 8.49 0.38
CA ALA A 541 -10.62 8.98 -0.49
C ALA A 541 -9.53 9.76 0.26
N HIS A 542 -9.86 10.34 1.41
CA HIS A 542 -9.01 11.32 2.09
C HIS A 542 -8.54 10.93 3.49
N TYR A 543 -9.23 10.00 4.17
CA TYR A 543 -9.02 9.73 5.59
C TYR A 543 -8.69 8.27 5.89
N HIS A 544 -7.98 8.09 7.00
CA HIS A 544 -8.05 6.84 7.77
C HIS A 544 -9.23 6.94 8.72
N GLU A 545 -10.21 6.06 8.56
CA GLU A 545 -11.44 6.06 9.37
C GLU A 545 -11.43 4.92 10.38
N SER A 546 -11.95 5.18 11.58
CA SER A 546 -12.20 4.10 12.53
C SER A 546 -13.35 3.19 12.05
N LYS A 547 -13.42 1.97 12.61
CA LYS A 547 -14.68 1.23 12.63
C LYS A 547 -15.72 2.02 13.44
N ARG A 548 -17.01 1.76 13.22
CA ARG A 548 -18.06 2.28 14.11
C ARG A 548 -18.04 1.47 15.41
N TYR A 549 -18.12 2.14 16.56
CA TYR A 549 -18.13 1.52 17.88
C TYR A 549 -19.50 1.68 18.53
N THR A 550 -19.87 0.83 19.48
CA THR A 550 -20.90 1.23 20.45
C THR A 550 -20.35 2.31 21.37
N LEU A 551 -21.21 3.09 22.05
CA LEU A 551 -20.75 4.10 23.03
C LEU A 551 -19.82 3.48 24.09
N LYS A 552 -20.12 2.25 24.54
CA LYS A 552 -19.29 1.52 25.49
C LYS A 552 -17.91 1.15 24.91
N ASP A 553 -17.89 0.68 23.67
CA ASP A 553 -16.67 0.17 23.03
C ASP A 553 -15.74 1.28 22.53
N MET A 554 -16.18 2.55 22.52
CA MET A 554 -15.31 3.68 22.17
C MET A 554 -14.04 3.75 23.02
N ARG A 555 -14.05 3.18 24.25
CA ARG A 555 -12.87 3.06 25.11
C ARG A 555 -11.71 2.30 24.46
N GLU A 556 -11.97 1.42 23.49
CA GLU A 556 -10.92 0.73 22.71
C GLU A 556 -9.99 1.71 21.98
N LEU A 557 -10.48 2.92 21.65
CA LEU A 557 -9.70 3.94 20.93
C LEU A 557 -8.49 4.45 21.74
N ASN A 558 -8.52 4.37 23.08
CA ASN A 558 -7.39 4.78 23.93
C ASN A 558 -6.12 3.94 23.67
N SER A 559 -6.25 2.74 23.09
CA SER A 559 -5.10 1.92 22.68
C SER A 559 -4.47 2.35 21.35
N LYS A 560 -5.20 3.13 20.56
CA LYS A 560 -4.85 3.53 19.18
C LYS A 560 -4.45 4.99 19.05
N VAL A 561 -4.95 5.85 19.94
CA VAL A 561 -4.86 7.30 19.84
C VAL A 561 -4.34 7.87 21.16
N ASP A 562 -3.35 8.76 21.06
CA ASP A 562 -2.77 9.45 22.23
C ASP A 562 -3.42 10.82 22.50
N THR A 563 -3.90 11.51 21.46
CA THR A 563 -4.59 12.81 21.55
C THR A 563 -5.95 12.78 20.87
N PHE A 564 -7.00 13.19 21.57
CA PHE A 564 -8.36 13.27 21.07
C PHE A 564 -8.76 14.73 20.86
N ILE A 565 -9.23 15.05 19.66
CA ILE A 565 -9.72 16.38 19.30
C ILE A 565 -11.20 16.31 18.94
N MET A 566 -12.02 17.07 19.65
CA MET A 566 -13.39 17.35 19.28
C MET A 566 -13.37 18.41 18.18
N GLY A 567 -13.93 18.09 17.01
CA GLY A 567 -13.95 19.03 15.90
C GLY A 567 -14.99 20.15 16.03
N SER A 568 -14.91 21.10 15.11
CA SER A 568 -15.46 22.46 15.24
C SER A 568 -16.97 22.63 15.05
N ASP A 569 -17.69 21.62 14.57
CA ASP A 569 -19.10 21.79 14.21
C ASP A 569 -20.01 21.91 15.46
N GLN A 570 -21.33 21.86 15.29
CA GLN A 570 -22.34 21.95 16.37
C GLN A 570 -22.36 20.73 17.32
N VAL A 571 -21.20 20.22 17.72
CA VAL A 571 -21.00 19.06 18.60
C VAL A 571 -21.55 19.30 20.01
N TRP A 572 -21.67 20.54 20.47
CA TRP A 572 -22.25 20.87 21.78
C TRP A 572 -23.67 21.46 21.69
N ASN A 573 -24.28 21.44 20.50
CA ASN A 573 -25.71 21.71 20.37
C ASN A 573 -26.50 20.55 20.98
N ARG A 574 -27.28 20.80 22.04
CA ARG A 574 -28.08 19.77 22.73
C ARG A 574 -29.03 18.99 21.82
N GLY A 575 -29.58 19.63 20.78
CA GLY A 575 -30.45 18.96 19.81
C GLY A 575 -29.75 17.82 19.06
N ILE A 576 -28.44 17.95 18.86
CA ILE A 576 -27.55 16.99 18.19
C ILE A 576 -26.89 16.08 19.22
N SER A 577 -26.23 16.66 20.23
CA SER A 577 -25.35 15.95 21.16
C SER A 577 -26.04 14.87 21.99
N ARG A 578 -27.33 15.06 22.34
CA ARG A 578 -28.12 14.05 23.07
C ARG A 578 -28.16 12.68 22.38
N GLY A 579 -28.07 12.64 21.04
CA GLY A 579 -28.05 11.39 20.27
C GLY A 579 -26.74 10.60 20.41
N PHE A 580 -25.72 11.20 21.02
CA PHE A 580 -24.37 10.67 21.17
C PHE A 580 -24.00 10.41 22.64
N GLY A 581 -24.98 10.45 23.55
CA GLY A 581 -24.71 10.39 25.00
C GLY A 581 -23.79 11.52 25.44
N PHE A 582 -22.77 11.21 26.24
CA PHE A 582 -21.72 12.17 26.64
C PHE A 582 -20.43 12.04 25.82
N SER A 583 -20.43 11.30 24.70
CA SER A 583 -19.22 11.09 23.90
C SER A 583 -18.65 12.37 23.28
N PHE A 584 -19.49 13.40 23.04
CA PHE A 584 -19.02 14.73 22.62
C PHE A 584 -18.32 15.54 23.72
N TYR A 585 -18.22 14.98 24.92
CA TYR A 585 -17.40 15.47 26.03
C TYR A 585 -16.30 14.47 26.41
N PHE A 586 -16.02 13.48 25.55
CA PHE A 586 -14.95 12.50 25.74
C PHE A 586 -15.04 11.67 27.04
N ASP A 587 -16.26 11.25 27.41
CA ASP A 587 -16.54 10.36 28.56
C ASP A 587 -15.84 8.98 28.48
N PHE A 588 -15.48 8.55 27.27
CA PHE A 588 -14.76 7.30 27.00
C PHE A 588 -13.23 7.45 26.99
N VAL A 589 -12.70 8.67 26.99
CA VAL A 589 -11.26 8.93 26.88
C VAL A 589 -10.61 8.88 28.26
N GLU A 590 -9.53 8.12 28.38
CA GLU A 590 -8.82 7.90 29.64
C GLU A 590 -8.11 9.19 30.12
N PRO A 591 -7.95 9.38 31.45
CA PRO A 591 -7.36 10.60 32.00
C PRO A 591 -5.90 10.85 31.63
N ASP A 592 -5.15 9.84 31.19
CA ASP A 592 -3.76 9.97 30.71
C ASP A 592 -3.68 10.45 29.25
N LYS A 593 -4.81 10.50 28.52
CA LYS A 593 -4.88 10.97 27.14
C LYS A 593 -5.17 12.45 27.05
N LYS A 594 -4.66 13.08 26.00
CA LYS A 594 -4.94 14.49 25.76
C LYS A 594 -6.33 14.68 25.17
N LYS A 595 -7.11 15.63 25.70
CA LYS A 595 -8.49 15.96 25.31
C LYS A 595 -8.54 17.43 24.90
N ILE A 596 -8.84 17.72 23.64
CA ILE A 596 -8.90 19.08 23.10
C ILE A 596 -10.25 19.30 22.44
N ALA A 597 -10.87 20.46 22.65
CA ALA A 597 -11.95 20.94 21.80
C ALA A 597 -11.41 22.07 20.92
N PHE A 598 -11.45 21.89 19.60
CA PHE A 598 -10.98 22.90 18.66
C PHE A 598 -12.14 23.52 17.90
N SER A 599 -12.39 24.80 18.15
CA SER A 599 -13.44 25.60 17.53
C SER A 599 -14.84 24.98 17.69
N ALA A 600 -15.11 24.28 18.80
CA ALA A 600 -16.42 23.66 19.02
C ALA A 600 -17.55 24.69 19.04
N SER A 601 -18.80 24.26 18.82
CA SER A 601 -19.92 25.17 18.71
C SER A 601 -21.17 24.67 19.42
N PHE A 602 -21.86 25.57 20.11
CA PHE A 602 -23.21 25.36 20.66
C PHE A 602 -24.32 25.61 19.63
N GLY A 603 -24.05 26.41 18.59
CA GLY A 603 -25.01 26.78 17.53
C GLY A 603 -26.09 27.78 17.96
N HIS A 604 -26.10 28.18 19.23
CA HIS A 604 -27.05 29.09 19.86
C HIS A 604 -26.34 29.97 20.90
N ASP A 605 -27.00 31.05 21.29
CA ASP A 605 -26.57 32.00 22.33
C ASP A 605 -26.92 31.56 23.76
N ARG A 606 -27.58 30.41 23.93
CA ARG A 606 -27.95 29.85 25.23
C ARG A 606 -27.84 28.32 25.27
N ASP A 607 -27.61 27.79 26.47
CA ASP A 607 -27.60 26.36 26.73
C ASP A 607 -29.01 25.80 26.99
N PHE A 608 -29.31 24.65 26.38
CA PHE A 608 -30.60 23.96 26.50
C PHE A 608 -30.52 22.64 27.30
N CYS A 609 -29.42 22.39 28.02
CA CYS A 609 -29.29 21.22 28.87
C CYS A 609 -30.09 21.36 30.18
N ASN A 610 -30.50 20.23 30.75
CA ASN A 610 -31.09 20.21 32.09
C ASN A 610 -29.99 20.31 33.18
N VAL A 611 -30.37 20.57 34.42
CA VAL A 611 -29.42 20.77 35.54
C VAL A 611 -28.50 19.57 35.75
N GLN A 612 -29.04 18.35 35.75
CA GLN A 612 -28.25 17.13 35.97
C GLN A 612 -27.18 16.94 34.89
N ASP A 613 -27.56 17.12 33.62
CA ASP A 613 -26.64 17.03 32.50
C ASP A 613 -25.57 18.13 32.56
N ARG A 614 -25.91 19.34 33.02
CA ARG A 614 -24.93 20.44 33.17
C ARG A 614 -23.84 20.10 34.18
N GLU A 615 -24.19 19.52 35.31
CA GLU A 615 -23.21 19.08 36.32
C GLU A 615 -22.25 18.05 35.74
N THR A 616 -22.79 16.99 35.12
CA THR A 616 -21.98 15.94 34.49
C THR A 616 -21.12 16.47 33.33
N ILE A 617 -21.67 17.34 32.49
CA ILE A 617 -20.91 17.96 31.38
C ILE A 617 -19.79 18.84 31.93
N SER A 618 -20.03 19.60 33.00
CA SER A 618 -18.99 20.42 33.64
C SER A 618 -17.82 19.57 34.12
N GLU A 619 -18.09 18.42 34.75
CA GLU A 619 -17.05 17.48 35.18
C GLU A 619 -16.22 16.94 34.02
N TYR A 620 -16.84 16.64 32.88
CA TYR A 620 -16.12 16.20 31.69
C TYR A 620 -15.33 17.34 31.03
N MET A 621 -15.90 18.53 30.92
CA MET A 621 -15.21 19.70 30.34
C MET A 621 -13.97 20.09 31.14
N ARG A 622 -13.98 19.97 32.47
CA ARG A 622 -12.79 20.21 33.32
C ARG A 622 -11.60 19.30 32.99
N GLN A 623 -11.82 18.17 32.33
CA GLN A 623 -10.77 17.22 31.95
C GLN A 623 -10.11 17.55 30.60
N PHE A 624 -10.63 18.55 29.87
CA PHE A 624 -10.00 19.01 28.63
C PHE A 624 -8.73 19.79 28.93
N ASP A 625 -7.70 19.52 28.14
CA ASP A 625 -6.42 20.23 28.18
C ASP A 625 -6.52 21.60 27.48
N GLY A 626 -7.51 21.80 26.63
CA GLY A 626 -7.82 23.09 26.04
C GLY A 626 -9.18 23.08 25.35
N ILE A 627 -9.95 24.15 25.58
CA ILE A 627 -11.25 24.36 24.94
C ILE A 627 -11.20 25.66 24.16
N SER A 628 -11.51 25.55 22.87
CA SER A 628 -11.75 26.70 22.01
C SER A 628 -13.09 26.57 21.30
N ILE A 629 -13.71 27.73 21.08
CA ILE A 629 -15.10 27.87 20.62
C ILE A 629 -15.13 28.82 19.43
N ARG A 630 -16.07 28.57 18.50
CA ARG A 630 -16.23 29.38 17.30
C ARG A 630 -16.93 30.72 17.61
N GLU A 631 -18.04 30.68 18.34
CA GLU A 631 -18.88 31.85 18.64
C GLU A 631 -18.50 32.51 19.98
N THR A 632 -18.51 33.85 20.04
CA THR A 632 -18.27 34.61 21.29
C THR A 632 -19.27 34.23 22.38
N SER A 633 -20.56 34.10 22.04
CA SER A 633 -21.60 33.67 22.99
C SER A 633 -21.35 32.28 23.56
N GLY A 634 -20.68 31.40 22.81
CA GLY A 634 -20.31 30.07 23.30
C GLY A 634 -19.21 30.11 24.35
N VAL A 635 -18.30 31.09 24.30
CA VAL A 635 -17.30 31.33 25.36
C VAL A 635 -17.99 31.78 26.64
N GLU A 636 -18.99 32.64 26.53
CA GLU A 636 -19.82 33.08 27.67
C GLU A 636 -20.59 31.91 28.28
N ILE A 637 -21.19 31.04 27.46
CA ILE A 637 -21.84 29.80 27.94
C ILE A 637 -20.86 28.90 28.70
N CYS A 638 -19.65 28.68 28.18
CA CYS A 638 -18.62 27.89 28.87
C CYS A 638 -18.32 28.46 30.27
N LYS A 639 -18.20 29.78 30.37
CA LYS A 639 -17.89 30.45 31.63
C LYS A 639 -19.07 30.46 32.60
N ASP A 640 -20.24 30.90 32.15
CA ASP A 640 -21.38 31.22 33.01
C ASP A 640 -22.20 29.98 33.39
N VAL A 641 -22.29 28.99 32.50
CA VAL A 641 -23.08 27.76 32.73
C VAL A 641 -22.22 26.62 33.25
N TYR A 642 -21.00 26.45 32.72
CA TYR A 642 -20.16 25.29 33.01
C TYR A 642 -18.96 25.63 33.92
N GLY A 643 -18.65 26.91 34.14
CA GLY A 643 -17.51 27.35 34.95
C GLY A 643 -16.17 26.93 34.33
N ILE A 644 -16.05 27.09 33.00
CA ILE A 644 -14.92 26.67 32.17
C ILE A 644 -14.39 27.85 31.37
N ASP A 645 -13.08 28.07 31.42
CA ASP A 645 -12.41 29.05 30.54
C ASP A 645 -12.23 28.46 29.14
N ALA A 646 -12.73 29.19 28.14
CA ALA A 646 -12.60 28.86 26.74
C ALA A 646 -12.08 30.06 25.96
N VAL A 647 -11.40 29.80 24.84
CA VAL A 647 -10.94 30.86 23.93
C VAL A 647 -11.72 30.87 22.64
N ARG A 648 -11.89 32.05 22.04
CA ARG A 648 -12.54 32.17 20.72
C ARG A 648 -11.50 32.01 19.61
N VAL A 649 -11.73 31.07 18.71
CA VAL A 649 -10.88 30.80 17.53
C VAL A 649 -11.74 30.78 16.27
N LEU A 650 -11.11 30.79 15.09
CA LEU A 650 -11.83 30.65 13.83
C LEU A 650 -12.22 29.19 13.55
N ASP A 651 -13.28 29.03 12.76
CA ASP A 651 -13.62 27.75 12.13
C ASP A 651 -12.43 27.23 11.30
N PRO A 652 -12.11 25.92 11.34
CA PRO A 652 -11.02 25.32 10.57
C PRO A 652 -10.97 25.74 9.10
N VAL A 653 -12.10 26.04 8.45
CA VAL A 653 -12.11 26.49 7.05
C VAL A 653 -11.35 27.80 6.81
N PHE A 654 -11.26 28.67 7.82
CA PHE A 654 -10.48 29.91 7.75
C PHE A 654 -9.05 29.73 8.24
N VAL A 655 -8.83 28.75 9.13
CA VAL A 655 -7.53 28.45 9.71
C VAL A 655 -6.61 27.72 8.72
N ALA A 656 -7.18 26.84 7.89
CA ALA A 656 -6.44 26.16 6.83
C ALA A 656 -5.96 27.14 5.74
N ASP A 657 -4.84 26.79 5.09
CA ASP A 657 -4.38 27.50 3.89
C ASP A 657 -5.40 27.30 2.75
N ARG A 658 -5.75 28.38 2.04
CA ARG A 658 -6.65 28.37 0.87
C ARG A 658 -6.27 27.30 -0.16
N LYS A 659 -4.97 27.03 -0.31
CA LYS A 659 -4.43 26.00 -1.23
C LYS A 659 -4.98 24.60 -0.97
N VAL A 660 -5.40 24.30 0.26
CA VAL A 660 -6.06 23.03 0.62
C VAL A 660 -7.36 22.88 -0.17
N PHE A 661 -8.15 23.94 -0.27
CA PHE A 661 -9.41 23.95 -1.02
C PHE A 661 -9.19 24.10 -2.52
N ASP A 662 -8.20 24.89 -2.95
CA ASP A 662 -7.86 25.00 -4.37
C ASP A 662 -7.49 23.62 -4.96
N SER A 663 -6.67 22.86 -4.22
CA SER A 663 -6.25 21.51 -4.62
C SER A 663 -7.40 20.50 -4.69
N LEU A 664 -8.50 20.73 -3.98
CA LEU A 664 -9.72 19.95 -4.11
C LEU A 664 -10.55 20.43 -5.30
N ALA A 665 -10.79 21.73 -5.42
CA ALA A 665 -11.55 22.33 -6.51
C ALA A 665 -10.95 22.05 -7.90
N ASP A 666 -9.64 21.88 -8.00
CA ASP A 666 -8.96 21.49 -9.25
C ASP A 666 -9.33 20.09 -9.74
N LYS A 667 -9.79 19.22 -8.84
CA LYS A 667 -10.22 17.85 -9.13
C LYS A 667 -11.71 17.75 -9.49
N ALA A 668 -12.41 18.88 -9.53
CA ALA A 668 -13.81 18.94 -9.92
C ALA A 668 -14.04 18.34 -11.31
N LYS A 669 -15.11 17.58 -11.43
CA LYS A 669 -15.59 16.96 -12.67
C LYS A 669 -16.69 17.79 -13.31
N LYS A 670 -17.46 18.52 -12.52
CA LYS A 670 -18.49 19.45 -12.96
C LYS A 670 -17.99 20.88 -12.79
N LYS A 671 -18.13 21.68 -13.84
CA LYS A 671 -17.66 23.06 -13.94
C LYS A 671 -18.67 23.86 -14.74
N HIS A 672 -18.68 25.17 -14.52
CA HIS A 672 -19.41 26.13 -15.35
C HIS A 672 -18.41 26.95 -16.16
N ASP A 673 -18.69 27.15 -17.44
CA ASP A 673 -17.89 28.01 -18.31
C ASP A 673 -18.53 29.40 -18.37
N GLY A 674 -17.70 30.45 -18.33
CA GLY A 674 -18.18 31.83 -18.39
C GLY A 674 -18.48 32.43 -17.01
N LYS A 675 -19.05 33.64 -17.03
CA LYS A 675 -19.34 34.40 -15.81
C LYS A 675 -20.69 34.03 -15.23
N TYR A 676 -20.77 33.82 -13.92
CA TYR A 676 -22.01 33.39 -13.27
C TYR A 676 -22.12 33.86 -11.82
N MET A 677 -23.38 33.97 -11.38
CA MET A 677 -23.75 34.07 -9.98
C MET A 677 -24.10 32.68 -9.44
N LEU A 678 -23.49 32.31 -8.33
CA LEU A 678 -23.84 31.11 -7.58
C LEU A 678 -24.94 31.41 -6.57
N ALA A 679 -26.09 30.76 -6.70
CA ALA A 679 -27.13 30.74 -5.69
C ALA A 679 -27.04 29.44 -4.87
N TYR A 680 -26.44 29.49 -3.68
CA TYR A 680 -26.37 28.35 -2.77
C TYR A 680 -27.43 28.45 -1.68
N ILE A 681 -28.59 27.82 -1.93
CA ILE A 681 -29.80 27.96 -1.12
C ILE A 681 -30.19 26.61 -0.50
N LEU A 682 -30.04 26.50 0.81
CA LEU A 682 -30.35 25.30 1.58
C LEU A 682 -31.85 25.15 1.85
N ASP A 683 -32.53 26.25 2.17
CA ASP A 683 -33.97 26.26 2.49
C ASP A 683 -34.71 27.27 1.59
N PRO A 684 -35.07 26.88 0.35
CA PRO A 684 -35.75 27.75 -0.60
C PRO A 684 -37.08 28.32 -0.10
N THR A 685 -37.33 29.59 -0.43
CA THR A 685 -38.64 30.25 -0.32
C THR A 685 -38.91 31.07 -1.59
N PRO A 686 -40.18 31.40 -1.91
CA PRO A 686 -40.49 32.26 -3.05
C PRO A 686 -39.74 33.61 -3.02
N GLU A 687 -39.53 34.18 -1.83
CA GLU A 687 -38.81 35.44 -1.62
C GLU A 687 -37.33 35.28 -1.94
N LYS A 688 -36.70 34.18 -1.49
CA LYS A 688 -35.31 33.86 -1.83
C LYS A 688 -35.12 33.66 -3.34
N ARG A 689 -36.07 33.00 -4.00
CA ARG A 689 -36.08 32.87 -5.47
C ARG A 689 -36.17 34.24 -6.13
N ALA A 690 -37.09 35.09 -5.69
CA ALA A 690 -37.24 36.44 -6.23
C ALA A 690 -35.94 37.25 -6.09
N ALA A 691 -35.27 37.17 -4.94
CA ALA A 691 -33.97 37.79 -4.73
C ALA A 691 -32.89 37.25 -5.67
N VAL A 692 -32.83 35.92 -5.88
CA VAL A 692 -31.89 35.31 -6.85
C VAL A 692 -32.13 35.83 -8.27
N VAL A 693 -33.39 35.91 -8.71
CA VAL A 693 -33.73 36.42 -10.05
C VAL A 693 -33.33 37.89 -10.18
N GLU A 694 -33.76 38.75 -9.25
CA GLU A 694 -33.50 40.19 -9.33
C GLU A 694 -31.99 40.51 -9.31
N VAL A 695 -31.23 39.90 -8.39
CA VAL A 695 -29.79 40.13 -8.29
C VAL A 695 -29.08 39.65 -9.56
N SER A 696 -29.49 38.52 -10.13
CA SER A 696 -28.90 38.02 -11.38
C SER A 696 -29.14 38.95 -12.57
N GLU A 697 -30.34 39.52 -12.68
CA GLU A 697 -30.72 40.44 -13.75
C GLU A 697 -29.96 41.77 -13.62
N LYS A 698 -29.83 42.31 -12.40
CA LYS A 698 -29.06 43.54 -12.13
C LYS A 698 -27.58 43.38 -12.46
N LEU A 699 -27.00 42.21 -12.15
CA LEU A 699 -25.59 41.93 -12.43
C LEU A 699 -25.33 41.46 -13.87
N GLY A 700 -26.38 41.07 -14.62
CA GLY A 700 -26.25 40.49 -15.95
C GLY A 700 -25.50 39.16 -15.96
N LEU A 701 -25.62 38.38 -14.88
CA LEU A 701 -24.93 37.10 -14.69
C LEU A 701 -25.87 35.92 -14.91
N GLU A 702 -25.35 34.85 -15.53
CA GLU A 702 -26.03 33.56 -15.54
C GLU A 702 -26.13 33.01 -14.11
N VAL A 703 -27.21 32.30 -13.78
CA VAL A 703 -27.41 31.74 -12.45
C VAL A 703 -27.12 30.25 -12.45
N VAL A 704 -26.26 29.82 -11.51
CA VAL A 704 -26.08 28.42 -11.15
C VAL A 704 -26.66 28.20 -9.76
N VAL A 705 -27.57 27.24 -9.60
CA VAL A 705 -28.24 26.96 -8.33
C VAL A 705 -27.70 25.67 -7.72
N LEU A 706 -27.22 25.76 -6.48
CA LEU A 706 -26.89 24.61 -5.65
C LEU A 706 -27.86 24.53 -4.47
N LEU A 707 -28.44 23.35 -4.26
CA LEU A 707 -29.35 23.07 -3.15
C LEU A 707 -28.67 22.21 -2.07
N ASP A 708 -29.31 22.08 -0.91
CA ASP A 708 -28.82 21.21 0.17
C ASP A 708 -28.56 19.79 -0.34
N GLY A 709 -27.46 19.18 0.09
CA GLY A 709 -27.06 17.82 -0.32
C GLY A 709 -27.96 16.73 0.28
N ARG A 710 -28.80 17.06 1.27
CA ARG A 710 -29.79 16.14 1.85
C ARG A 710 -31.02 16.90 2.39
N PRO A 711 -31.85 17.49 1.51
CA PRO A 711 -33.01 18.25 1.94
C PRO A 711 -34.08 17.31 2.52
N LYS A 712 -34.93 17.86 3.40
CA LYS A 712 -36.10 17.11 3.90
C LYS A 712 -37.07 16.76 2.77
N ASP A 713 -37.21 17.65 1.80
CA ASP A 713 -38.08 17.48 0.64
C ASP A 713 -37.41 18.08 -0.63
N PRO A 714 -36.64 17.28 -1.38
CA PRO A 714 -35.92 17.75 -2.57
C PRO A 714 -36.87 18.22 -3.68
N VAL A 715 -38.04 17.58 -3.81
CA VAL A 715 -39.02 17.89 -4.86
C VAL A 715 -39.63 19.26 -4.58
N LYS A 716 -40.05 19.51 -3.34
CA LYS A 716 -40.58 20.80 -2.94
C LYS A 716 -39.56 21.92 -3.09
N ASN A 717 -38.30 21.69 -2.69
CA ASN A 717 -37.24 22.70 -2.82
C ASN A 717 -37.03 23.10 -4.29
N ARG A 718 -37.06 22.14 -5.22
CA ARG A 718 -37.01 22.41 -6.67
C ARG A 718 -38.22 23.17 -7.17
N GLN A 719 -39.41 22.74 -6.78
CA GLN A 719 -40.66 23.41 -7.17
C GLN A 719 -40.69 24.87 -6.71
N ILE A 720 -40.18 25.16 -5.51
CA ILE A 720 -40.09 26.53 -5.01
C ILE A 720 -39.08 27.35 -5.79
N MET A 721 -37.92 26.77 -6.13
CA MET A 721 -36.89 27.48 -6.92
C MET A 721 -37.31 27.67 -8.37
N ASP A 722 -38.05 26.74 -8.98
CA ASP A 722 -38.57 26.82 -10.34
C ASP A 722 -37.50 27.28 -11.36
N MET A 723 -36.34 26.61 -11.29
CA MET A 723 -35.10 26.91 -12.03
C MET A 723 -34.37 25.59 -12.38
N ASP A 724 -35.12 24.56 -12.79
CA ASP A 724 -34.58 23.20 -12.96
C ASP A 724 -33.43 23.11 -13.99
N ASP A 725 -33.40 24.00 -14.98
CA ASP A 725 -32.32 24.11 -15.97
C ASP A 725 -31.01 24.68 -15.39
N LYS A 726 -31.09 25.35 -14.24
CA LYS A 726 -29.97 25.99 -13.54
C LYS A 726 -29.50 25.23 -12.30
N ILE A 727 -30.29 24.26 -11.84
CA ILE A 727 -29.96 23.43 -10.67
C ILE A 727 -28.95 22.36 -11.07
N VAL A 728 -27.84 22.28 -10.33
CA VAL A 728 -26.81 21.27 -10.53
C VAL A 728 -26.90 20.19 -9.44
N ASP A 729 -27.17 18.95 -9.85
CA ASP A 729 -27.26 17.81 -8.94
C ASP A 729 -26.01 16.94 -8.92
N ASP A 730 -26.00 15.98 -7.99
CA ASP A 730 -25.00 14.92 -7.85
C ASP A 730 -23.58 15.47 -7.93
N ILE A 731 -23.35 16.54 -7.19
CA ILE A 731 -22.05 17.19 -7.08
C ILE A 731 -21.23 16.53 -5.99
N THR A 732 -19.92 16.49 -6.21
CA THR A 732 -18.92 16.12 -5.19
C THR A 732 -18.51 17.34 -4.36
N VAL A 733 -17.71 17.13 -3.30
CA VAL A 733 -17.18 18.24 -2.50
C VAL A 733 -16.22 19.09 -3.35
N GLU A 734 -15.47 18.43 -4.23
CA GLU A 734 -14.58 19.04 -5.22
C GLU A 734 -15.36 19.94 -6.18
N ASP A 735 -16.49 19.46 -6.71
CA ASP A 735 -17.37 20.25 -7.57
C ASP A 735 -17.97 21.44 -6.81
N TRP A 736 -18.45 21.22 -5.58
CA TRP A 736 -19.01 22.27 -4.72
C TRP A 736 -18.01 23.41 -4.48
N LEU A 737 -16.77 23.09 -4.10
CA LEU A 737 -15.71 24.08 -3.92
C LEU A 737 -15.36 24.81 -5.24
N ASN A 738 -15.39 24.10 -6.37
CA ASN A 738 -15.13 24.69 -7.67
C ASN A 738 -16.18 25.75 -8.05
N TYR A 739 -17.46 25.48 -7.79
CA TYR A 739 -18.52 26.45 -8.02
C TYR A 739 -18.36 27.72 -7.17
N PHE A 740 -17.95 27.59 -5.91
CA PHE A 740 -17.65 28.76 -5.08
C PHE A 740 -16.45 29.53 -5.60
N ARG A 741 -15.34 28.83 -5.89
CA ARG A 741 -14.07 29.46 -6.29
C ARG A 741 -14.16 30.28 -7.57
N ASN A 742 -14.96 29.82 -8.53
CA ASN A 742 -15.00 30.44 -9.86
C ASN A 742 -16.24 31.33 -10.08
N ALA A 743 -17.09 31.53 -9.06
CA ALA A 743 -18.25 32.41 -9.17
C ALA A 743 -17.81 33.89 -9.20
N ASP A 744 -18.53 34.71 -9.97
CA ASP A 744 -18.36 36.17 -9.97
C ASP A 744 -19.14 36.83 -8.81
N PHE A 745 -20.22 36.18 -8.36
CA PHE A 745 -21.03 36.63 -7.24
C PHE A 745 -21.70 35.44 -6.54
N VAL A 746 -21.93 35.53 -5.23
CA VAL A 746 -22.63 34.48 -4.46
C VAL A 746 -23.84 35.05 -3.71
N LEU A 747 -25.00 34.41 -3.85
CA LEU A 747 -26.15 34.63 -2.97
C LEU A 747 -26.42 33.35 -2.17
N THR A 748 -26.39 33.42 -0.85
CA THR A 748 -26.48 32.21 -0.02
C THR A 748 -27.19 32.40 1.32
N ASP A 749 -27.94 31.39 1.75
CA ASP A 749 -28.54 31.28 3.09
C ASP A 749 -27.79 30.28 4.00
N SER A 750 -26.51 30.03 3.67
CA SER A 750 -25.63 29.10 4.35
C SER A 750 -24.46 29.82 5.00
N CYS A 751 -24.22 29.54 6.29
CA CYS A 751 -23.07 30.08 7.00
C CYS A 751 -21.75 29.69 6.33
N HIS A 752 -21.62 28.43 5.90
CA HIS A 752 -20.45 27.98 5.12
C HIS A 752 -20.45 28.54 3.70
N GLY A 753 -21.61 28.88 3.14
CA GLY A 753 -21.67 29.62 1.88
C GLY A 753 -20.96 30.97 2.01
N ILE A 754 -21.30 31.75 3.04
CA ILE A 754 -20.60 32.99 3.37
C ILE A 754 -19.11 32.71 3.65
N SER A 755 -18.79 31.66 4.40
CA SER A 755 -17.40 31.31 4.68
C SER A 755 -16.58 31.07 3.41
N PHE A 756 -17.10 30.33 2.43
CA PHE A 756 -16.37 30.06 1.19
C PHE A 756 -16.35 31.24 0.23
N SER A 757 -17.37 32.13 0.25
CA SER A 757 -17.28 33.44 -0.41
C SER A 757 -16.14 34.28 0.15
N LEU A 758 -15.93 34.28 1.48
CA LEU A 758 -14.81 34.98 2.11
C LEU A 758 -13.46 34.30 1.80
N VAL A 759 -13.39 32.96 1.85
CA VAL A 759 -12.14 32.20 1.56
C VAL A 759 -11.67 32.38 0.12
N PHE A 760 -12.60 32.44 -0.85
CA PHE A 760 -12.27 32.58 -2.26
C PHE A 760 -12.28 34.03 -2.77
N GLU A 761 -12.58 34.98 -1.90
CA GLU A 761 -12.63 36.42 -2.22
C GLU A 761 -13.70 36.76 -3.27
N THR A 762 -14.87 36.12 -3.17
CA THR A 762 -16.01 36.31 -4.08
C THR A 762 -17.08 37.22 -3.46
N ASN A 763 -17.42 38.30 -4.16
CA ASN A 763 -18.47 39.23 -3.71
C ASN A 763 -19.79 38.49 -3.45
N PHE A 764 -20.52 38.85 -2.39
CA PHE A 764 -21.66 38.06 -1.95
C PHE A 764 -22.76 38.84 -1.24
N ILE A 765 -23.94 38.20 -1.16
CA ILE A 765 -25.02 38.53 -0.23
C ILE A 765 -25.32 37.32 0.63
N GLY A 766 -25.15 37.48 1.93
CA GLY A 766 -25.50 36.50 2.95
C GLY A 766 -26.91 36.73 3.48
N LEU A 767 -27.70 35.68 3.55
CA LEU A 767 -29.04 35.71 4.13
C LEU A 767 -29.10 34.89 5.41
N ALA A 768 -29.67 35.46 6.47
CA ALA A 768 -29.89 34.76 7.72
C ALA A 768 -30.74 33.51 7.53
N ASN A 769 -30.44 32.48 8.33
CA ASN A 769 -31.23 31.27 8.37
C ASN A 769 -31.49 30.85 9.83
N SER A 770 -32.62 31.33 10.36
CA SER A 770 -33.01 31.10 11.76
C SER A 770 -33.15 29.61 12.11
N ALA A 771 -33.66 28.80 11.18
CA ALA A 771 -33.80 27.36 11.34
C ALA A 771 -32.44 26.63 11.43
N ARG A 772 -31.37 27.27 10.96
CA ARG A 772 -30.00 26.73 10.96
C ARG A 772 -29.07 27.46 11.93
N GLY A 773 -29.57 28.24 12.89
CA GLY A 773 -28.75 28.86 13.94
C GLY A 773 -28.10 30.17 13.49
N MET A 774 -28.85 31.27 13.69
CA MET A 774 -28.53 32.63 13.26
C MET A 774 -27.27 33.22 13.90
N THR A 775 -27.00 32.89 15.18
CA THR A 775 -25.84 33.39 15.94
C THR A 775 -24.50 33.16 15.22
N ARG A 776 -24.41 32.09 14.42
CA ARG A 776 -23.21 31.75 13.65
C ARG A 776 -22.96 32.71 12.49
N PHE A 777 -24.02 33.16 11.84
CA PHE A 777 -23.95 34.14 10.76
C PHE A 777 -23.53 35.49 11.34
N GLU A 778 -24.20 35.93 12.42
CA GLU A 778 -23.91 37.21 13.06
C GLU A 778 -22.48 37.29 13.58
N SER A 779 -22.03 36.25 14.29
CA SER A 779 -20.64 36.17 14.75
C SER A 779 -19.64 36.21 13.60
N LEU A 780 -19.96 35.64 12.44
CA LEU A 780 -19.06 35.61 11.29
C LEU A 780 -18.96 36.99 10.62
N VAL A 781 -20.10 37.63 10.35
CA VAL A 781 -20.12 38.93 9.67
C VAL A 781 -19.56 40.04 10.56
N ASP A 782 -19.71 39.92 11.89
CA ASP A 782 -19.12 40.86 12.85
C ASP A 782 -17.60 40.72 12.94
N VAL A 783 -17.08 39.48 12.95
CA VAL A 783 -15.63 39.23 12.99
C VAL A 783 -14.95 39.80 11.74
N PHE A 784 -15.53 39.57 10.55
CA PHE A 784 -14.94 40.05 9.29
C PHE A 784 -15.39 41.44 8.88
N GLN A 785 -16.27 42.09 9.66
CA GLN A 785 -16.79 43.43 9.42
C GLN A 785 -17.46 43.59 8.03
N VAL A 786 -18.28 42.60 7.66
CA VAL A 786 -18.98 42.52 6.35
C VAL A 786 -20.51 42.55 6.52
N ARG A 787 -20.99 43.30 7.51
CA ARG A 787 -22.42 43.33 7.87
C ARG A 787 -23.29 44.06 6.83
N ASP A 788 -22.66 44.91 6.03
CA ASP A 788 -23.20 45.56 4.84
C ASP A 788 -23.50 44.58 3.68
N HIS A 789 -23.06 43.33 3.79
CA HIS A 789 -23.35 42.24 2.84
C HIS A 789 -24.30 41.18 3.40
N TYR A 790 -24.97 41.46 4.51
CA TYR A 790 -25.80 40.50 5.24
C TYR A 790 -27.17 41.07 5.57
N VAL A 791 -28.20 40.28 5.28
CA VAL A 791 -29.60 40.62 5.58
C VAL A 791 -30.28 39.52 6.40
N GLN A 792 -31.30 39.91 7.17
CA GLN A 792 -32.09 38.96 7.95
C GLN A 792 -33.29 38.42 7.17
N ASP A 793 -33.90 39.23 6.30
CA ASP A 793 -35.01 38.84 5.44
C ASP A 793 -34.59 38.91 3.95
N ALA A 794 -35.10 37.98 3.15
CA ALA A 794 -34.86 37.98 1.70
C ALA A 794 -35.53 39.19 1.03
N ALA A 795 -36.62 39.71 1.61
CA ALA A 795 -37.29 40.91 1.12
C ALA A 795 -36.39 42.16 1.15
N ASP A 796 -35.43 42.23 2.08
CA ASP A 796 -34.50 43.35 2.21
C ASP A 796 -33.44 43.42 1.09
N ILE A 797 -33.36 42.36 0.26
CA ILE A 797 -32.51 42.31 -0.92
C ILE A 797 -33.18 43.05 -2.10
N LEU A 798 -34.51 43.00 -2.17
CA LEU A 798 -35.27 43.51 -3.30
C LEU A 798 -35.17 45.05 -3.33
N GLY A 799 -34.66 45.60 -4.43
CA GLY A 799 -34.45 47.03 -4.62
C GLY A 799 -33.23 47.62 -3.89
N ASN A 800 -32.40 46.81 -3.23
CA ASN A 800 -31.28 47.29 -2.42
C ASN A 800 -29.93 47.14 -3.14
N ASP A 801 -29.55 48.16 -3.92
CA ASP A 801 -28.30 48.15 -4.69
C ASP A 801 -27.03 48.31 -3.82
N GLU A 802 -27.18 48.74 -2.57
CA GLU A 802 -26.05 48.88 -1.64
C GLU A 802 -25.39 47.52 -1.35
N LEU A 803 -26.17 46.44 -1.34
CA LEU A 803 -25.72 45.06 -1.15
C LEU A 803 -24.87 44.52 -2.32
N LEU A 804 -24.86 45.23 -3.46
CA LEU A 804 -24.11 44.83 -4.67
C LEU A 804 -22.71 45.45 -4.73
N LYS A 805 -22.38 46.37 -3.81
CA LYS A 805 -21.05 46.96 -3.72
C LYS A 805 -19.98 45.88 -3.51
N PRO A 806 -18.70 46.11 -3.86
CA PRO A 806 -17.66 45.13 -3.59
C PRO A 806 -17.33 45.03 -2.09
N VAL A 807 -17.17 43.81 -1.57
CA VAL A 807 -16.59 43.55 -0.25
C VAL A 807 -15.16 44.12 -0.19
N ASP A 808 -14.80 44.76 0.92
CA ASP A 808 -13.43 45.20 1.23
C ASP A 808 -12.53 44.01 1.64
N TYR A 809 -12.02 43.30 0.63
CA TYR A 809 -11.15 42.14 0.86
C TYR A 809 -9.78 42.49 1.44
N ASP A 810 -9.31 43.73 1.32
CA ASP A 810 -8.07 44.15 1.97
C ASP A 810 -8.23 44.11 3.50
N ASN A 811 -9.36 44.63 4.01
CA ASN A 811 -9.68 44.54 5.43
C ASN A 811 -9.98 43.10 5.88
N VAL A 812 -10.79 42.36 5.11
CA VAL A 812 -11.12 40.95 5.42
C VAL A 812 -9.84 40.11 5.51
N ASN A 813 -8.92 40.24 4.55
CA ASN A 813 -7.68 39.47 4.53
C ASN A 813 -6.75 39.83 5.68
N LYS A 814 -6.68 41.12 6.06
CA LYS A 814 -5.93 41.56 7.24
C LYS A 814 -6.45 40.89 8.52
N ILE A 815 -7.77 40.87 8.72
CA ILE A 815 -8.42 40.20 9.86
C ILE A 815 -8.15 38.69 9.81
N LEU A 816 -8.40 38.07 8.65
CA LEU A 816 -8.24 36.63 8.43
C LEU A 816 -6.83 36.16 8.78
N MET A 817 -5.80 36.86 8.30
CA MET A 817 -4.40 36.49 8.58
C MET A 817 -4.08 36.54 10.07
N SER A 818 -4.46 37.63 10.75
CA SER A 818 -4.23 37.79 12.19
C SER A 818 -4.96 36.73 13.02
N GLU A 819 -6.21 36.44 12.70
CA GLU A 819 -7.03 35.49 13.42
C GLU A 819 -6.66 34.03 13.12
N ARG A 820 -6.21 33.74 11.89
CA ARG A 820 -5.61 32.45 11.51
C ARG A 820 -4.35 32.18 12.32
N GLU A 821 -3.43 33.14 12.38
CA GLU A 821 -2.19 33.00 13.14
C GLU A 821 -2.47 32.72 14.62
N ARG A 822 -3.38 33.48 15.24
CA ARG A 822 -3.77 33.25 16.64
C ARG A 822 -4.39 31.87 16.86
N SER A 823 -5.28 31.43 15.96
CA SER A 823 -5.95 30.13 16.05
C SER A 823 -4.97 28.96 15.89
N LEU A 824 -4.02 29.07 14.95
CA LEU A 824 -2.95 28.09 14.75
C LEU A 824 -1.99 28.04 15.94
N ALA A 825 -1.59 29.20 16.47
CA ALA A 825 -0.70 29.28 17.62
C ALA A 825 -1.32 28.61 18.85
N TRP A 826 -2.62 28.87 19.11
CA TRP A 826 -3.35 28.21 20.19
C TRP A 826 -3.42 26.70 20.01
N LEU A 827 -3.83 26.21 18.83
CA LEU A 827 -3.95 24.78 18.58
C LEU A 827 -2.60 24.07 18.72
N LYS A 828 -1.53 24.68 18.20
CA LYS A 828 -0.17 24.15 18.30
C LYS A 828 0.29 24.10 19.77
N GLU A 829 0.08 25.17 20.54
CA GLU A 829 0.44 25.18 21.97
C GLU A 829 -0.23 24.02 22.72
N VAL A 830 -1.57 23.89 22.62
CA VAL A 830 -2.30 22.86 23.34
C VAL A 830 -1.92 21.45 22.86
N LEU A 831 -1.70 21.25 21.56
CA LEU A 831 -1.29 19.96 20.99
C LEU A 831 0.06 19.47 21.49
N PHE A 832 1.03 20.36 21.64
CA PHE A 832 2.41 19.98 21.98
C PHE A 832 2.74 20.15 23.46
N ARG A 833 1.94 20.89 24.25
CA ARG A 833 2.12 21.00 25.71
C ARG A 833 2.01 19.62 26.40
N PRO A 834 2.95 19.19 27.25
CA PRO A 834 2.82 17.92 27.97
C PRO A 834 1.54 17.87 28.82
N LYS A 835 0.95 16.67 28.97
CA LYS A 835 -0.21 16.48 29.86
C LYS A 835 0.30 16.19 31.27
N GLU A 836 -0.22 16.90 32.26
CA GLU A 836 0.06 16.64 33.68
C GLU A 836 -1.14 15.90 34.30
N PHE A 837 -0.90 14.74 34.91
CA PHE A 837 -1.92 13.93 35.59
C PHE A 837 -1.33 13.20 36.80
N GLU A 838 -1.97 13.30 37.97
CA GLU A 838 -1.57 12.61 39.23
C GLU A 838 -0.07 12.71 39.58
N GLY A 839 0.57 13.85 39.31
CA GLY A 839 2.01 14.06 39.59
C GLY A 839 2.98 13.48 38.56
N TYR A 840 2.49 12.83 37.49
CA TYR A 840 3.28 12.36 36.36
C TYR A 840 3.07 13.26 35.13
N ARG A 841 4.16 13.48 34.37
CA ARG A 841 4.11 14.13 33.06
C ARG A 841 3.98 13.07 31.97
N ALA A 842 2.81 13.00 31.35
CA ALA A 842 2.59 12.19 30.16
C ALA A 842 2.96 13.01 28.91
N TYR A 843 3.94 12.52 28.16
CA TYR A 843 4.23 13.04 26.83
C TYR A 843 3.37 12.27 25.83
N PRO A 844 2.55 12.94 24.99
CA PRO A 844 1.98 12.25 23.84
C PRO A 844 3.15 11.70 23.01
N ILE A 845 3.04 10.48 22.44
CA ILE A 845 4.10 9.85 21.62
C ILE A 845 4.18 10.56 20.25
N ILE A 846 4.39 11.86 20.28
CA ILE A 846 4.62 12.70 19.13
C ILE A 846 6.14 12.71 18.92
N ASP A 847 6.59 12.54 17.67
CA ASP A 847 8.02 12.46 17.38
C ASP A 847 8.68 13.76 17.83
N LYS A 848 9.58 13.69 18.82
CA LYS A 848 10.21 14.87 19.47
C LYS A 848 10.82 15.84 18.46
N ARG A 849 11.24 15.35 17.28
CA ARG A 849 11.82 16.16 16.21
C ARG A 849 10.92 17.26 15.68
N LEU A 850 9.58 17.10 15.78
CA LEU A 850 8.63 18.13 15.33
C LEU A 850 8.49 19.29 16.34
N ALA A 851 9.01 19.13 17.56
CA ALA A 851 9.05 20.17 18.58
C ALA A 851 10.33 21.02 18.50
N GLU A 852 11.38 20.55 17.84
CA GLU A 852 12.72 21.17 17.80
C GLU A 852 12.92 22.16 16.63
N ASP A 853 11.90 22.43 15.80
CA ASP A 853 12.02 23.38 14.68
C ASP A 853 12.10 24.88 15.10
N LYS A 854 12.24 25.17 16.41
CA LYS A 854 12.64 26.48 16.92
C LYS A 854 13.37 26.32 18.25
N GLU A 855 14.70 26.23 18.18
CA GLU A 855 15.73 26.76 19.11
C GLU A 855 17.03 25.94 18.97
N ASP A 856 17.76 26.15 17.85
CA ASP A 856 19.21 26.46 17.78
C ASP A 856 19.68 26.52 16.32
#